data_AF-A0A257CW61-F1
#
_entry.id   AF-A0A257CW61-F1
#
_cell.length_a   1.000
_cell.length_b   1.000
_cell.length_c   1.000
_cell.angle_alpha   90.00
_cell.angle_beta   90.00
_cell.angle_gamma   90.00
#
_symmetry.space_group_name_H-M   'P 1'
#
loop_
_entity.id
_entity.type
_entity.pdbx_description
1 polymer ?
#
loop_
_entity_poly.entity_id
_entity_poly.type
_entity_poly.pdbx_seq_one_letter_code
_entity_poly.pdbx_strand_id
1 'polypeptide(L)'
;MLVNGAVVVGLAICILVLLVLVLTTKALLRLRWKAIESHPVERDDVPADSRAILEQQASELLALGFMYRSSGSTQKAVVTLPDALVYFDIYEHADGHTYAMVSPSPMPEPHQSCMVQLITCFQDGSNWVTLNRFRHFSPMQMPQWRVFDDYLPVWNQAWQRHLARLHTASAKVCTDRTEMPRRLHQSFADLIPQMVQAGQLQALADSAHFRLGWTTALRFALIVIAGQWRARWAVRHLPQPLSPSSPQADAELQAFQAQLDVRKTASTSTPTKWLVFVVSALLFWGVGGLWLSWSFVPIVLAVVAIHEGGHYLAMRLTGYRNVSVFFLPGLGGLAMGEKATATPFEKLFVYLAGPVPGIALAGLAFWATASGWWTGPTWLNEFLIASLVINFLNLLPIVPLDGGRVLETLVFARMPRLRFAFAVLCCGLLFGLGLLLNDIVLRVVAVLLALGLPHQWRVMQLDQALQPASPSALAEPQAVGMLFTALQAAPFHSWSFAQRSAAATSLLPELMGRRASLRESVAGSLLYLTVLLGPVAVAWVALPQLGLIASIFIPALQVPDDDIDPEPASANTGTTAPAAAHMQPALTSVDWDAKLAQSATLPETERLQALLGAARAADDSEDLEAATRHYQAAWVLAQNLPARDARRLDTLEGLASVTESEAERIHLLQRIVAELPNSQGVERLRLANAQEQLSYADTDPGTRIALLRQAVRLRADVGPAHDPALLAARLLLARALDAQGETEAAQAELNIRIDHLHTPAHSERSRAALDQRVQWLTSQLDLAWFLMAHGHSAQAQHVVDQVLTALPTKITRSWVVPQQQALEAAVWTQLEMLGQVQGQSPIQTPPAEPGLRQHWNAYDASRKRDFGSDRKLLFHEADRALVAQALQDAGMQAQAQSGIAEARSKMTRMSALCEPPRPSAQTQWRQRQQDARRHVLQAAGACKP
;
A
#
# COMPACT_ATOMS: atom_id res chain seq x y z
N MET A 1 -13.82 9.42 -2.90
CA MET A 1 -12.71 9.20 -1.95
C MET A 1 -13.02 8.19 -0.82
N LEU A 2 -14.20 8.17 -0.19
CA LEU A 2 -14.54 7.20 0.88
C LEU A 2 -14.63 5.73 0.41
N VAL A 3 -14.97 5.49 -0.86
CA VAL A 3 -15.07 4.12 -1.43
C VAL A 3 -13.71 3.41 -1.45
N ASN A 4 -12.61 4.12 -1.70
CA ASN A 4 -11.28 3.51 -1.71
C ASN A 4 -10.86 3.02 -0.32
N GLY A 5 -11.25 3.70 0.76
CA GLY A 5 -10.85 3.27 2.10
C GLY A 5 -11.52 1.97 2.56
N ALA A 6 -12.82 1.84 2.30
CA ALA A 6 -13.56 0.63 2.64
C ALA A 6 -13.10 -0.58 1.81
N VAL A 7 -12.81 -0.38 0.51
CA VAL A 7 -12.29 -1.43 -0.37
C VAL A 7 -10.91 -1.90 0.09
N VAL A 8 -10.04 -0.98 0.52
CA VAL A 8 -8.68 -1.30 0.96
C VAL A 8 -8.69 -2.04 2.30
N VAL A 9 -9.51 -1.61 3.25
CA VAL A 9 -9.71 -2.31 4.52
C VAL A 9 -10.33 -3.68 4.30
N GLY A 10 -11.35 -3.77 3.42
CA GLY A 10 -11.99 -5.03 3.05
C GLY A 10 -11.01 -6.01 2.39
N LEU A 11 -10.20 -5.53 1.45
CA LEU A 11 -9.15 -6.31 0.79
C LEU A 11 -8.09 -6.77 1.79
N ALA A 12 -7.65 -5.91 2.72
CA ALA A 12 -6.69 -6.27 3.75
C ALA A 12 -7.22 -7.38 4.68
N ILE A 13 -8.49 -7.31 5.09
CA ILE A 13 -9.15 -8.36 5.88
C ILE A 13 -9.24 -9.66 5.08
N CYS A 14 -9.65 -9.60 3.81
CA CYS A 14 -9.71 -10.77 2.94
C CYS A 14 -8.33 -11.43 2.75
N ILE A 15 -7.28 -10.63 2.54
CA ILE A 15 -5.89 -11.11 2.44
C ILE A 15 -5.47 -11.75 3.75
N LEU A 16 -5.80 -11.16 4.90
CA LEU A 16 -5.46 -11.72 6.21
C LEU A 16 -6.14 -13.08 6.45
N VAL A 17 -7.44 -13.18 6.13
CA VAL A 17 -8.19 -14.45 6.25
C VAL A 17 -7.61 -15.51 5.32
N LEU A 18 -7.32 -15.14 4.07
CA LEU A 18 -6.70 -16.03 3.10
C LEU A 18 -5.31 -16.48 3.57
N LEU A 19 -4.51 -15.56 4.12
CA LEU A 19 -3.19 -15.85 4.67
C LEU A 19 -3.29 -16.85 5.82
N VAL A 20 -4.21 -16.64 6.78
CA VAL A 20 -4.44 -17.58 7.89
C VAL A 20 -4.84 -18.96 7.36
N LEU A 21 -5.70 -19.03 6.34
CA LEU A 21 -6.09 -20.28 5.70
C LEU A 21 -4.91 -21.00 5.03
N VAL A 22 -4.09 -20.27 4.27
CA VAL A 22 -2.90 -20.81 3.59
C VAL A 22 -1.87 -21.29 4.60
N LEU A 23 -1.60 -20.51 5.65
CA LEU A 23 -0.65 -20.88 6.70
C LEU A 23 -1.12 -22.11 7.48
N THR A 24 -2.41 -22.20 7.81
CA THR A 24 -2.99 -23.36 8.48
C THR A 24 -2.92 -24.61 7.61
N THR A 25 -3.27 -24.48 6.33
CA THR A 25 -3.16 -25.58 5.35
C THR A 25 -1.71 -26.06 5.22
N LYS A 26 -0.76 -25.12 5.13
CA LYS A 26 0.68 -25.43 5.10
C LYS A 26 1.14 -26.12 6.38
N ALA A 27 0.66 -25.71 7.55
CA ALA A 27 1.01 -26.35 8.82
C ALA A 27 0.51 -27.80 8.86
N LEU A 28 -0.72 -28.05 8.41
CA LEU A 28 -1.30 -29.40 8.34
C LEU A 28 -0.54 -30.31 7.37
N LEU A 29 -0.10 -29.79 6.23
CA LEU A 29 0.70 -30.56 5.24
C LEU A 29 2.10 -30.95 5.74
N ARG A 30 2.61 -30.29 6.78
CA ARG A 30 3.90 -30.63 7.40
C ARG A 30 3.79 -31.76 8.42
N LEU A 31 2.59 -32.05 8.91
CA LEU A 31 2.39 -33.11 9.88
C LEU A 31 2.68 -34.46 9.23
N ARG A 32 3.54 -35.24 9.87
CA ARG A 32 3.80 -36.63 9.50
C ARG A 32 2.88 -37.52 10.30
N TRP A 33 2.19 -38.41 9.60
CA TRP A 33 1.24 -39.34 10.17
C TRP A 33 1.83 -40.75 10.19
N LYS A 34 1.46 -41.53 11.19
CA LYS A 34 1.89 -42.92 11.35
C LYS A 34 0.73 -43.79 11.83
N ALA A 35 0.81 -45.09 11.57
CA ALA A 35 -0.12 -46.06 12.11
C ALA A 35 -0.19 -45.94 13.65
N ILE A 36 -1.39 -46.13 14.19
CA ILE A 36 -1.65 -46.00 15.62
C ILE A 36 -1.80 -47.39 16.20
N GLU A 37 -1.08 -47.65 17.28
CA GLU A 37 -1.27 -48.83 18.10
C GLU A 37 -1.96 -48.42 19.40
N SER A 38 -2.81 -49.32 19.90
CA SER A 38 -3.46 -49.16 21.18
C SER A 38 -3.43 -50.47 21.94
N HIS A 39 -3.13 -50.41 23.23
CA HIS A 39 -2.99 -51.57 24.08
C HIS A 39 -3.80 -51.37 25.37
N PRO A 40 -4.50 -52.41 25.86
CA PRO A 40 -5.06 -52.37 27.20
C PRO A 40 -3.92 -52.28 28.22
N VAL A 41 -4.14 -51.53 29.30
CA VAL A 41 -3.16 -51.30 30.37
C VAL A 41 -3.87 -51.47 31.71
N GLU A 42 -3.21 -52.07 32.69
CA GLU A 42 -3.75 -52.11 34.04
C GLU A 42 -3.76 -50.71 34.65
N ARG A 43 -4.80 -50.38 35.44
CA ARG A 43 -4.95 -49.02 35.97
C ARG A 43 -3.74 -48.59 36.82
N ASP A 44 -3.11 -49.55 37.51
CA ASP A 44 -1.94 -49.30 38.34
C ASP A 44 -0.65 -49.05 37.55
N ASP A 45 -0.62 -49.44 36.28
CA ASP A 45 0.50 -49.16 35.36
C ASP A 45 0.39 -47.79 34.68
N VAL A 46 -0.77 -47.12 34.78
CA VAL A 46 -0.94 -45.75 34.25
C VAL A 46 -0.08 -44.79 35.08
N PRO A 47 0.83 -44.00 34.47
CA PRO A 47 1.69 -43.06 35.21
C PRO A 47 0.89 -42.14 36.12
N ALA A 48 1.39 -41.90 37.34
CA ALA A 48 0.68 -41.16 38.39
C ALA A 48 0.18 -39.79 37.91
N ASP A 49 1.00 -39.04 37.18
CA ASP A 49 0.64 -37.72 36.65
C ASP A 49 -0.53 -37.80 35.64
N SER A 50 -0.51 -38.80 34.75
CA SER A 50 -1.60 -39.03 33.79
C SER A 50 -2.87 -39.52 34.47
N ARG A 51 -2.73 -40.37 35.49
CA ARG A 51 -3.85 -40.89 36.30
C ARG A 51 -4.56 -39.76 37.04
N ALA A 52 -3.81 -38.85 37.67
CA ALA A 52 -4.35 -37.71 38.38
C ALA A 52 -5.17 -36.76 37.49
N ILE A 53 -4.75 -36.60 36.22
CA ILE A 53 -5.51 -35.85 35.21
C ILE A 53 -6.84 -36.56 34.89
N LEU A 54 -6.79 -37.85 34.58
CA LEU A 54 -7.98 -38.65 34.22
C LEU A 54 -9.02 -38.69 35.36
N GLU A 55 -8.56 -38.79 36.61
CA GLU A 55 -9.42 -38.84 37.79
C GLU A 55 -10.22 -37.56 38.03
N GLN A 56 -9.79 -36.42 37.47
CA GLN A 56 -10.56 -35.17 37.56
C GLN A 56 -11.98 -35.32 37.00
N GLN A 57 -12.15 -36.13 35.95
CA GLN A 57 -13.43 -36.30 35.27
C GLN A 57 -14.28 -37.43 35.87
N ALA A 58 -13.68 -38.30 36.70
CA ALA A 58 -14.32 -39.51 37.20
C ALA A 58 -15.55 -39.21 38.08
N SER A 59 -15.47 -38.19 38.96
CA SER A 59 -16.55 -37.85 39.89
C SER A 59 -17.84 -37.43 39.17
N GLU A 60 -17.74 -36.58 38.14
CA GLU A 60 -18.89 -36.15 37.33
C GLU A 60 -19.47 -37.29 36.49
N LEU A 61 -18.61 -38.17 35.96
CA LEU A 61 -19.05 -39.35 35.20
C LEU A 61 -19.82 -40.33 36.07
N LEU A 62 -19.31 -40.63 37.27
CA LEU A 62 -19.98 -41.48 38.25
C LEU A 62 -21.34 -40.91 38.65
N ALA A 63 -21.42 -39.59 38.86
CA ALA A 63 -22.69 -38.90 39.16
C ALA A 63 -23.73 -39.01 38.02
N LEU A 64 -23.27 -39.15 36.78
CA LEU A 64 -24.10 -39.33 35.59
C LEU A 64 -24.38 -40.80 35.25
N GLY A 65 -23.99 -41.75 36.12
CA GLY A 65 -24.26 -43.17 35.93
C GLY A 65 -23.21 -43.93 35.11
N PHE A 66 -22.04 -43.34 34.86
CA PHE A 66 -20.93 -44.03 34.19
C PHE A 66 -20.02 -44.72 35.22
N MET A 67 -19.77 -46.01 35.03
CA MET A 67 -18.87 -46.81 35.88
C MET A 67 -17.57 -47.12 35.15
N TYR A 68 -16.44 -47.01 35.87
CA TYR A 68 -15.12 -47.35 35.32
C TYR A 68 -15.06 -48.81 34.84
N ARG A 69 -14.45 -49.04 33.68
CA ARG A 69 -14.29 -50.38 33.09
C ARG A 69 -12.85 -50.78 32.86
N SER A 70 -12.09 -49.98 32.13
CA SER A 70 -10.72 -50.33 31.76
C SER A 70 -9.89 -49.08 31.48
N SER A 71 -8.57 -49.25 31.49
CA SER A 71 -7.60 -48.26 31.04
C SER A 71 -6.93 -48.78 29.77
N GLY A 72 -6.44 -47.84 28.96
CA GLY A 72 -5.67 -48.16 27.77
C GLY A 72 -4.61 -47.11 27.49
N SER A 73 -3.68 -47.46 26.63
CA SER A 73 -2.70 -46.55 26.07
C SER A 73 -2.81 -46.54 24.56
N THR A 74 -2.53 -45.40 23.94
CA THR A 74 -2.47 -45.27 22.49
C THR A 74 -1.36 -44.31 22.06
N GLN A 75 -0.79 -44.56 20.89
CA GLN A 75 0.14 -43.64 20.26
C GLN A 75 -0.60 -42.47 19.59
N LYS A 76 0.10 -41.34 19.41
CA LYS A 76 -0.44 -40.22 18.63
C LYS A 76 -0.39 -40.55 17.14
N ALA A 77 -1.45 -40.16 16.42
CA ALA A 77 -1.50 -40.29 14.96
C ALA A 77 -0.41 -39.48 14.23
N VAL A 78 0.03 -38.39 14.87
CA VAL A 78 1.10 -37.51 14.39
C VAL A 78 2.42 -37.91 15.03
N VAL A 79 3.47 -38.01 14.23
CA VAL A 79 4.83 -38.34 14.68
C VAL A 79 5.36 -37.27 15.63
N THR A 80 5.80 -37.69 16.81
CA THR A 80 6.42 -36.84 17.84
C THR A 80 7.75 -37.43 18.31
N LEU A 81 8.65 -36.59 18.85
CA LEU A 81 9.95 -36.99 19.40
C LEU A 81 10.12 -36.36 20.79
N PRO A 82 10.01 -37.11 21.89
CA PRO A 82 9.75 -38.56 21.97
C PRO A 82 8.31 -38.94 21.59
N ASP A 83 8.11 -40.20 21.21
CA ASP A 83 6.80 -40.74 20.84
C ASP A 83 6.01 -41.16 22.08
N ALA A 84 5.55 -40.18 22.85
CA ALA A 84 4.90 -40.40 24.13
C ALA A 84 3.49 -41.01 23.96
N LEU A 85 3.20 -42.07 24.74
CA LEU A 85 1.89 -42.67 24.85
C LEU A 85 0.88 -41.71 25.47
N VAL A 86 -0.37 -41.77 25.00
CA VAL A 86 -1.52 -41.11 25.59
C VAL A 86 -2.35 -42.17 26.31
N TYR A 87 -2.52 -42.00 27.61
CA TYR A 87 -3.35 -42.87 28.44
C TYR A 87 -4.79 -42.38 28.46
N PHE A 88 -5.74 -43.32 28.52
CA PHE A 88 -7.16 -43.03 28.55
C PHE A 88 -7.92 -44.05 29.41
N ASP A 89 -9.04 -43.61 29.97
CA ASP A 89 -9.98 -44.45 30.71
C ASP A 89 -11.25 -44.68 29.89
N ILE A 90 -11.86 -45.85 30.05
CA ILE A 90 -13.17 -46.18 29.51
C ILE A 90 -14.15 -46.38 30.66
N TYR A 91 -15.28 -45.68 30.57
CA TYR A 91 -16.41 -45.83 31.47
C TYR A 91 -17.63 -46.35 30.69
N GLU A 92 -18.44 -47.20 31.29
CA GLU A 92 -19.72 -47.70 30.74
C GLU A 92 -20.88 -47.06 31.48
N HIS A 93 -21.86 -46.54 30.74
CA HIS A 93 -23.08 -45.99 31.30
C HIS A 93 -24.02 -47.10 31.82
N ALA A 94 -24.91 -46.75 32.74
CA ALA A 94 -25.89 -47.67 33.32
C ALA A 94 -26.84 -48.34 32.30
N ASP A 95 -26.97 -47.77 31.09
CA ASP A 95 -27.74 -48.36 29.99
C ASP A 95 -27.08 -49.62 29.38
N GLY A 96 -25.81 -49.87 29.67
CA GLY A 96 -25.04 -51.04 29.22
C GLY A 96 -24.57 -51.00 27.77
N HIS A 97 -24.73 -49.88 27.06
CA HIS A 97 -24.39 -49.77 25.63
C HIS A 97 -23.75 -48.45 25.21
N THR A 98 -23.76 -47.44 26.07
CA THR A 98 -23.03 -46.19 25.85
C THR A 98 -21.77 -46.13 26.71
N TYR A 99 -20.67 -45.69 26.12
CA TYR A 99 -19.37 -45.63 26.75
C TYR A 99 -18.80 -44.21 26.69
N ALA A 100 -18.11 -43.81 27.74
CA ALA A 100 -17.34 -42.57 27.79
C ALA A 100 -15.85 -42.90 27.79
N MET A 101 -15.14 -42.47 26.75
CA MET A 101 -13.69 -42.52 26.68
C MET A 101 -13.13 -41.17 27.16
N VAL A 102 -12.29 -41.20 28.19
CA VAL A 102 -11.69 -40.01 28.82
C VAL A 102 -10.19 -40.00 28.55
N SER A 103 -9.69 -38.92 27.99
CA SER A 103 -8.24 -38.72 27.76
C SER A 103 -7.81 -37.30 28.13
N PRO A 104 -6.52 -37.02 28.37
CA PRO A 104 -6.03 -35.66 28.56
C PRO A 104 -6.38 -34.78 27.35
N SER A 105 -6.90 -33.58 27.60
CA SER A 105 -7.20 -32.63 26.54
C SER A 105 -5.91 -32.05 25.94
N PRO A 106 -5.76 -31.94 24.61
CA PRO A 106 -4.64 -31.22 24.01
C PRO A 106 -4.81 -29.69 24.04
N MET A 107 -5.96 -29.21 24.50
CA MET A 107 -6.25 -27.82 24.86
C MET A 107 -6.99 -27.82 26.20
N PRO A 108 -6.31 -28.08 27.32
CA PRO A 108 -6.93 -28.07 28.63
C PRO A 108 -7.43 -26.65 28.93
N GLU A 109 -8.70 -26.51 29.28
CA GLU A 109 -9.28 -25.24 29.71
C GLU A 109 -9.72 -25.36 31.17
N PRO A 110 -9.92 -24.24 31.89
CA PRO A 110 -10.47 -24.29 33.23
C PRO A 110 -11.83 -25.02 33.22
N HIS A 111 -11.97 -26.07 34.02
CA HIS A 111 -13.10 -27.02 34.06
C HIS A 111 -13.19 -28.04 32.91
N GLN A 112 -12.15 -28.19 32.07
CA GLN A 112 -12.10 -29.24 31.05
C GLN A 112 -10.64 -29.66 30.76
N SER A 113 -9.96 -30.20 31.79
CA SER A 113 -8.61 -30.78 31.67
C SER A 113 -8.59 -32.05 30.83
N CYS A 114 -9.72 -32.77 30.82
CA CYS A 114 -9.93 -33.99 30.04
C CYS A 114 -10.88 -33.74 28.86
N MET A 115 -10.68 -34.53 27.81
CA MET A 115 -11.65 -34.72 26.76
C MET A 115 -12.51 -35.94 27.07
N VAL A 116 -13.83 -35.79 26.97
CA VAL A 116 -14.79 -36.88 27.07
C VAL A 116 -15.36 -37.15 25.68
N GLN A 117 -15.27 -38.39 25.23
CA GLN A 117 -15.87 -38.86 23.99
C GLN A 117 -16.96 -39.88 24.31
N LEU A 118 -18.19 -39.59 23.91
CA LEU A 118 -19.34 -40.46 24.14
C LEU A 118 -19.56 -41.33 22.92
N ILE A 119 -19.47 -42.64 23.09
CA ILE A 119 -19.44 -43.62 22.01
C ILE A 119 -20.58 -44.62 22.21
N THR A 120 -21.38 -44.81 21.15
CA THR A 120 -22.41 -45.85 21.09
C THR A 120 -22.29 -46.60 19.77
N CYS A 121 -22.26 -47.93 19.83
CA CYS A 121 -22.14 -48.82 18.67
C CYS A 121 -23.53 -49.32 18.24
N PHE A 122 -23.74 -49.51 16.94
CA PHE A 122 -24.99 -50.00 16.37
C PHE A 122 -24.81 -51.38 15.71
N GLN A 123 -25.92 -52.11 15.61
CA GLN A 123 -25.96 -53.46 15.01
C GLN A 123 -25.65 -53.47 13.51
N ASP A 124 -25.89 -52.35 12.81
CA ASP A 124 -25.57 -52.16 11.39
C ASP A 124 -24.07 -51.91 11.13
N GLY A 125 -23.23 -51.96 12.17
CA GLY A 125 -21.80 -51.70 12.10
C GLY A 125 -21.43 -50.22 12.24
N SER A 126 -22.39 -49.30 12.26
CA SER A 126 -22.11 -47.88 12.48
C SER A 126 -21.80 -47.58 13.94
N ASN A 127 -20.97 -46.56 14.18
CA ASN A 127 -20.56 -46.11 15.50
C ASN A 127 -20.73 -44.60 15.58
N TRP A 128 -21.41 -44.13 16.62
CA TRP A 128 -21.64 -42.69 16.82
C TRP A 128 -20.76 -42.20 17.96
N VAL A 129 -19.99 -41.15 17.68
CA VAL A 129 -19.17 -40.47 18.68
C VAL A 129 -19.63 -39.02 18.83
N THR A 130 -19.88 -38.60 20.07
CA THR A 130 -20.15 -37.19 20.40
C THR A 130 -18.97 -36.62 21.19
N LEU A 131 -18.46 -35.51 20.68
CA LEU A 131 -17.37 -34.72 21.22
C LEU A 131 -17.92 -33.38 21.72
N ASN A 132 -17.13 -32.68 22.53
CA ASN A 132 -17.39 -31.28 22.87
C ASN A 132 -16.17 -30.41 22.63
N ARG A 133 -16.27 -29.45 21.71
CA ARG A 133 -15.22 -28.48 21.36
C ARG A 133 -13.92 -29.16 20.90
N PHE A 134 -14.02 -30.29 20.21
CA PHE A 134 -12.86 -31.10 19.82
C PHE A 134 -12.79 -31.50 18.34
N ARG A 135 -13.88 -31.42 17.57
CA ARG A 135 -13.92 -31.84 16.16
C ARG A 135 -12.84 -31.20 15.29
N HIS A 136 -12.42 -29.98 15.64
CA HIS A 136 -11.43 -29.21 14.91
C HIS A 136 -9.97 -29.60 15.18
N PHE A 137 -9.70 -30.54 16.08
CA PHE A 137 -8.37 -31.11 16.29
C PHE A 137 -8.15 -32.43 15.55
N SER A 138 -9.22 -33.03 15.02
CA SER A 138 -9.15 -34.34 14.37
C SER A 138 -9.72 -34.28 12.96
N PRO A 139 -8.94 -34.66 11.92
CA PRO A 139 -9.46 -34.76 10.56
C PRO A 139 -10.31 -36.03 10.35
N MET A 140 -10.56 -36.84 11.39
CA MET A 140 -11.22 -38.14 11.29
C MET A 140 -12.50 -38.09 10.45
N GLN A 141 -12.47 -38.84 9.36
CA GLN A 141 -13.63 -39.23 8.57
C GLN A 141 -13.47 -40.72 8.28
N MET A 142 -13.96 -41.54 9.21
CA MET A 142 -13.97 -43.00 9.01
C MET A 142 -15.37 -43.39 8.50
N PRO A 143 -15.48 -44.27 7.48
CA PRO A 143 -16.77 -44.59 6.85
C PRO A 143 -17.86 -45.06 7.82
N GLN A 144 -17.47 -45.77 8.89
CA GLN A 144 -18.40 -46.33 9.88
C GLN A 144 -18.53 -45.47 11.15
N TRP A 145 -17.86 -44.32 11.25
CA TRP A 145 -17.92 -43.45 12.42
C TRP A 145 -18.55 -42.10 12.12
N ARG A 146 -19.68 -41.84 12.77
CA ARG A 146 -20.35 -40.53 12.72
C ARG A 146 -19.90 -39.69 13.92
N VAL A 147 -19.20 -38.60 13.62
CA VAL A 147 -18.68 -37.67 14.63
C VAL A 147 -19.61 -36.46 14.77
N PHE A 148 -20.06 -36.19 15.99
CA PHE A 148 -20.88 -35.03 16.35
C PHE A 148 -20.11 -34.11 17.29
N ASP A 149 -20.19 -32.80 17.08
CA ASP A 149 -19.67 -31.79 18.01
C ASP A 149 -20.49 -30.51 17.88
N ASP A 150 -21.27 -30.22 18.91
CA ASP A 150 -22.19 -29.08 18.94
C ASP A 150 -21.52 -27.79 19.45
N TYR A 151 -20.24 -27.84 19.86
CA TYR A 151 -19.50 -26.72 20.46
C TYR A 151 -20.24 -26.11 21.65
N LEU A 152 -20.56 -26.94 22.64
CA LEU A 152 -21.32 -26.52 23.83
C LEU A 152 -20.37 -26.00 24.92
N PRO A 153 -20.86 -25.11 25.80
CA PRO A 153 -20.03 -24.54 26.87
C PRO A 153 -19.49 -25.61 27.84
N VAL A 154 -20.30 -26.62 28.16
CA VAL A 154 -19.97 -27.70 29.09
C VAL A 154 -20.28 -29.07 28.47
N TRP A 155 -19.46 -30.07 28.77
CA TRP A 155 -19.55 -31.39 28.15
C TRP A 155 -20.82 -32.17 28.57
N ASN A 156 -21.36 -31.94 29.76
CA ASN A 156 -22.61 -32.58 30.22
C ASN A 156 -23.81 -32.24 29.30
N GLN A 157 -23.83 -31.07 28.68
CA GLN A 157 -24.86 -30.78 27.67
C GLN A 157 -24.66 -31.61 26.39
N ALA A 158 -23.42 -31.95 26.04
CA ALA A 158 -23.13 -32.85 24.93
C ALA A 158 -23.61 -34.27 25.22
N TRP A 159 -23.59 -34.72 26.49
CA TRP A 159 -24.23 -35.96 26.93
C TRP A 159 -25.74 -35.96 26.66
N GLN A 160 -26.44 -34.90 27.06
CA GLN A 160 -27.88 -34.76 26.78
C GLN A 160 -28.18 -34.78 25.28
N ARG A 161 -27.34 -34.13 24.46
CA ARG A 161 -27.47 -34.19 22.99
C ARG A 161 -27.18 -35.58 22.43
N HIS A 162 -26.25 -36.32 23.01
CA HIS A 162 -25.97 -37.70 22.62
C HIS A 162 -27.19 -38.59 22.88
N LEU A 163 -27.76 -38.55 24.08
CA LEU A 163 -28.98 -39.28 24.42
C LEU A 163 -30.15 -38.92 23.50
N ALA A 164 -30.39 -37.64 23.26
CA ALA A 164 -31.45 -37.19 22.36
C ALA A 164 -31.28 -37.77 20.94
N ARG A 165 -30.04 -37.86 20.43
CA ARG A 165 -29.76 -38.49 19.14
C ARG A 165 -30.05 -39.99 19.16
N LEU A 166 -29.67 -40.70 20.22
CA LEU A 166 -29.94 -42.13 20.38
C LEU A 166 -31.43 -42.44 20.36
N HIS A 167 -32.26 -41.61 21.01
CA HIS A 167 -33.72 -41.78 20.99
C HIS A 167 -34.34 -41.63 19.59
N THR A 168 -33.69 -40.85 18.71
CA THR A 168 -34.13 -40.65 17.32
C THR A 168 -33.46 -41.58 16.31
N ALA A 169 -32.57 -42.47 16.76
CA ALA A 169 -31.83 -43.35 15.88
C ALA A 169 -32.72 -44.47 15.32
N SER A 170 -32.69 -44.66 14.00
CA SER A 170 -33.42 -45.74 13.33
C SER A 170 -32.73 -47.10 13.45
N ALA A 171 -31.40 -47.11 13.66
CA ALA A 171 -30.61 -48.32 13.81
C ALA A 171 -30.65 -48.82 15.26
N LYS A 172 -30.70 -50.15 15.44
CA LYS A 172 -30.67 -50.76 16.78
C LYS A 172 -29.28 -50.67 17.39
N VAL A 173 -29.23 -50.31 18.67
CA VAL A 173 -27.98 -50.24 19.44
C VAL A 173 -27.41 -51.65 19.68
N CYS A 174 -26.09 -51.78 19.62
CA CYS A 174 -25.38 -53.01 19.95
C CYS A 174 -25.29 -53.16 21.48
N THR A 175 -25.75 -54.30 22.01
CA THR A 175 -25.77 -54.61 23.45
C THR A 175 -24.65 -55.56 23.88
N ASP A 176 -23.81 -56.02 22.94
CA ASP A 176 -22.65 -56.84 23.25
C ASP A 176 -21.55 -55.98 23.88
N ARG A 177 -21.22 -56.28 25.15
CA ARG A 177 -20.25 -55.52 25.95
C ARG A 177 -18.80 -55.73 25.49
N THR A 178 -18.52 -56.80 24.77
CA THR A 178 -17.17 -57.06 24.24
C THR A 178 -16.90 -56.33 22.93
N GLU A 179 -17.98 -55.94 22.24
CA GLU A 179 -17.91 -55.41 20.89
C GLU A 179 -17.42 -53.96 20.85
N MET A 180 -17.75 -53.12 21.86
CA MET A 180 -17.26 -51.74 21.88
C MET A 180 -15.74 -51.64 22.04
N PRO A 181 -15.10 -52.24 23.08
CA PRO A 181 -13.64 -52.18 23.22
C PRO A 181 -12.93 -52.75 21.98
N ARG A 182 -13.47 -53.85 21.42
CA ARG A 182 -12.95 -54.47 20.19
C ARG A 182 -13.00 -53.50 19.01
N ARG A 183 -14.16 -52.86 18.75
CA ARG A 183 -14.33 -51.89 17.66
C ARG A 183 -13.49 -50.63 17.87
N LEU A 184 -13.34 -50.16 19.10
CA LEU A 184 -12.52 -49.01 19.43
C LEU A 184 -11.04 -49.27 19.11
N HIS A 185 -10.49 -50.38 19.64
CA HIS A 185 -9.10 -50.78 19.36
C HIS A 185 -8.86 -51.05 17.87
N GLN A 186 -9.79 -51.75 17.20
CA GLN A 186 -9.72 -51.99 15.77
C GLN A 186 -9.75 -50.67 14.96
N SER A 187 -10.55 -49.69 15.39
CA SER A 187 -10.64 -48.40 14.69
C SER A 187 -9.36 -47.58 14.78
N PHE A 188 -8.58 -47.70 15.86
CA PHE A 188 -7.26 -47.08 15.93
C PHE A 188 -6.30 -47.68 14.90
N ALA A 189 -6.29 -49.01 14.75
CA ALA A 189 -5.45 -49.71 13.79
C ALA A 189 -5.85 -49.41 12.33
N ASP A 190 -7.16 -49.36 12.06
CA ASP A 190 -7.71 -49.18 10.71
C ASP A 190 -7.76 -47.71 10.26
N LEU A 191 -7.59 -46.74 11.16
CA LEU A 191 -7.75 -45.30 10.86
C LEU A 191 -6.86 -44.85 9.70
N ILE A 192 -5.55 -45.08 9.80
CA ILE A 192 -4.59 -44.64 8.78
C ILE A 192 -4.78 -45.41 7.46
N PRO A 193 -4.89 -46.76 7.45
CA PRO A 193 -5.22 -47.51 6.24
C PRO A 193 -6.47 -47.02 5.52
N GLN A 194 -7.56 -46.76 6.24
CA GLN A 194 -8.81 -46.26 5.65
C GLN A 194 -8.65 -44.85 5.07
N MET A 195 -7.92 -43.96 5.76
CA MET A 195 -7.62 -42.63 5.25
C MET A 195 -6.73 -42.67 4.00
N VAL A 196 -5.80 -43.62 3.89
CA VAL A 196 -5.01 -43.85 2.67
C VAL A 196 -5.91 -44.36 1.54
N GLN A 197 -6.76 -45.36 1.81
CA GLN A 197 -7.71 -45.90 0.83
C GLN A 197 -8.70 -44.84 0.31
N ALA A 198 -9.13 -43.93 1.18
CA ALA A 198 -10.00 -42.81 0.83
C ALA A 198 -9.26 -41.67 0.08
N GLY A 199 -7.96 -41.82 -0.20
CA GLY A 199 -7.15 -40.80 -0.87
C GLY A 199 -6.87 -39.55 -0.02
N GLN A 200 -7.12 -39.61 1.29
CA GLN A 200 -6.92 -38.49 2.21
C GLN A 200 -5.45 -38.37 2.64
N LEU A 201 -4.76 -39.50 2.77
CA LEU A 201 -3.34 -39.61 3.09
C LEU A 201 -2.56 -40.15 1.89
N GLN A 202 -1.33 -39.66 1.74
CA GLN A 202 -0.36 -40.11 0.74
C GLN A 202 0.89 -40.64 1.45
N ALA A 203 1.42 -41.77 1.00
CA ALA A 203 2.68 -42.32 1.51
C ALA A 203 3.86 -41.39 1.19
N LEU A 204 4.79 -41.24 2.13
CA LEU A 204 6.09 -40.61 1.91
C LEU A 204 7.08 -41.66 1.37
N ALA A 205 8.20 -41.21 0.79
CA ALA A 205 9.22 -42.10 0.21
C ALA A 205 9.82 -43.09 1.23
N ASP A 206 9.85 -42.72 2.52
CA ASP A 206 10.01 -43.66 3.63
C ASP A 206 8.65 -44.30 3.92
N SER A 207 8.53 -45.60 3.66
CA SER A 207 7.28 -46.39 3.68
C SER A 207 6.50 -46.41 5.00
N ALA A 208 7.07 -45.88 6.10
CA ALA A 208 6.45 -45.87 7.43
C ALA A 208 5.61 -44.62 7.75
N HIS A 209 5.65 -43.57 6.92
CA HIS A 209 5.02 -42.29 7.21
C HIS A 209 4.09 -41.79 6.11
N PHE A 210 3.07 -41.03 6.50
CA PHE A 210 2.06 -40.47 5.60
C PHE A 210 1.92 -38.95 5.75
N ARG A 211 1.38 -38.29 4.71
CA ARG A 211 1.03 -36.86 4.71
C ARG A 211 -0.39 -36.65 4.20
N LEU A 212 -1.03 -35.57 4.62
CA LEU A 212 -2.34 -35.19 4.07
C LEU A 212 -2.24 -34.80 2.59
N GLY A 213 -3.25 -35.15 1.79
CA GLY A 213 -3.47 -34.57 0.47
C GLY A 213 -3.83 -33.08 0.57
N TRP A 214 -3.50 -32.29 -0.46
CA TRP A 214 -3.76 -30.84 -0.49
C TRP A 214 -5.23 -30.47 -0.23
N THR A 215 -6.16 -31.15 -0.91
CA THR A 215 -7.60 -30.92 -0.78
C THR A 215 -8.11 -31.24 0.62
N THR A 216 -7.65 -32.35 1.21
CA THR A 216 -7.97 -32.75 2.59
C THR A 216 -7.42 -31.74 3.59
N ALA A 217 -6.17 -31.29 3.42
CA ALA A 217 -5.54 -30.29 4.29
C ALA A 217 -6.27 -28.95 4.24
N LEU A 218 -6.68 -28.47 3.06
CA LEU A 218 -7.42 -27.22 2.89
C LEU A 218 -8.81 -27.29 3.56
N ARG A 219 -9.55 -28.39 3.32
CA ARG A 219 -10.86 -28.60 3.98
C ARG A 219 -10.70 -28.69 5.49
N PHE A 220 -9.68 -29.39 5.97
CA PHE A 220 -9.42 -29.50 7.40
C PHE A 220 -8.99 -28.15 8.00
N ALA A 221 -8.22 -27.33 7.29
CA ALA A 221 -7.86 -25.97 7.73
C ALA A 221 -9.10 -25.08 7.96
N LEU A 222 -10.11 -25.17 7.07
CA LEU A 222 -11.39 -24.46 7.27
C LEU A 222 -12.11 -24.94 8.54
N ILE A 223 -12.14 -26.26 8.78
CA ILE A 223 -12.72 -26.85 10.00
C ILE A 223 -11.95 -26.40 11.24
N VAL A 224 -10.61 -26.34 11.18
CA VAL A 224 -9.74 -25.86 12.26
C VAL A 224 -10.09 -24.42 12.63
N ILE A 225 -10.11 -23.52 11.63
CA ILE A 225 -10.35 -22.08 11.83
C ILE A 225 -11.76 -21.84 12.37
N ALA A 226 -12.79 -22.38 11.71
CA ALA A 226 -14.17 -22.21 12.11
C ALA A 226 -14.45 -22.85 13.49
N GLY A 227 -13.86 -24.02 13.75
CA GLY A 227 -14.03 -24.72 15.01
C GLY A 227 -13.37 -24.02 16.19
N GLN A 228 -12.14 -23.52 16.03
CA GLN A 228 -11.49 -22.71 17.07
C GLN A 228 -12.30 -21.45 17.39
N TRP A 229 -12.87 -20.80 16.38
CA TRP A 229 -13.75 -19.65 16.58
C TRP A 229 -15.02 -20.01 17.35
N ARG A 230 -15.72 -21.09 16.95
CA ARG A 230 -16.92 -21.60 17.65
C ARG A 230 -16.63 -22.01 19.09
N ALA A 231 -15.51 -22.72 19.32
CA ALA A 231 -15.11 -23.16 20.65
C ALA A 231 -14.82 -21.99 21.59
N ARG A 232 -14.16 -20.94 21.10
CA ARG A 232 -13.93 -19.69 21.86
C ARG A 232 -15.23 -18.97 22.16
N TRP A 233 -16.12 -18.88 21.18
CA TRP A 233 -17.40 -18.20 21.34
C TRP A 233 -18.30 -18.91 22.37
N ALA A 234 -18.32 -20.24 22.36
CA ALA A 234 -19.12 -21.07 23.26
C ALA A 234 -18.81 -20.84 24.74
N VAL A 235 -17.56 -20.48 25.08
CA VAL A 235 -17.11 -20.32 26.47
C VAL A 235 -16.85 -18.87 26.90
N ARG A 236 -17.16 -17.89 26.05
CA ARG A 236 -16.88 -16.46 26.34
C ARG A 236 -17.56 -15.93 27.61
N HIS A 237 -18.66 -16.56 28.02
CA HIS A 237 -19.48 -16.16 29.18
C HIS A 237 -19.29 -17.06 30.40
N LEU A 238 -18.50 -18.13 30.28
CA LEU A 238 -18.21 -19.01 31.42
C LEU A 238 -17.26 -18.29 32.37
N PRO A 239 -17.57 -18.21 33.68
CA PRO A 239 -16.65 -17.66 34.66
C PRO A 239 -15.40 -18.54 34.72
N GLN A 240 -14.23 -17.91 34.77
CA GLN A 240 -12.98 -18.63 35.01
C GLN A 240 -12.82 -18.90 36.51
N PRO A 241 -12.31 -20.07 36.90
CA PRO A 241 -12.09 -20.41 38.30
C PRO A 241 -11.01 -19.51 38.89
N LEU A 242 -11.17 -19.21 40.18
CA LEU A 242 -10.27 -18.34 40.93
C LEU A 242 -8.88 -18.93 41.16
N SER A 243 -8.69 -20.25 40.99
CA SER A 243 -7.39 -20.92 41.05
C SER A 243 -7.42 -22.26 40.30
N PRO A 244 -6.41 -22.57 39.46
CA PRO A 244 -6.25 -23.89 38.86
C PRO A 244 -5.87 -24.94 39.91
N SER A 245 -6.39 -26.16 39.78
CA SER A 245 -5.97 -27.29 40.61
C SER A 245 -4.60 -27.82 40.18
N SER A 246 -3.86 -28.51 41.06
CA SER A 246 -2.55 -29.07 40.70
C SER A 246 -2.58 -29.98 39.47
N PRO A 247 -3.55 -30.92 39.30
CA PRO A 247 -3.54 -31.76 38.11
C PRO A 247 -4.02 -31.02 36.85
N GLN A 248 -4.66 -29.84 36.98
CA GLN A 248 -4.93 -28.99 35.82
C GLN A 248 -3.63 -28.33 35.32
N ALA A 249 -2.77 -27.87 36.23
CA ALA A 249 -1.45 -27.33 35.87
C ALA A 249 -0.60 -28.38 35.13
N ASP A 250 -0.64 -29.63 35.59
CA ASP A 250 0.07 -30.75 34.96
C ASP A 250 -0.49 -31.07 33.56
N ALA A 251 -1.81 -31.03 33.39
CA ALA A 251 -2.46 -31.19 32.08
C ALA A 251 -2.04 -30.09 31.10
N GLU A 252 -1.97 -28.83 31.55
CA GLU A 252 -1.50 -27.69 30.74
C GLU A 252 -0.05 -27.86 30.31
N LEU A 253 0.83 -28.30 31.23
CA LEU A 253 2.23 -28.58 30.94
C LEU A 253 2.38 -29.71 29.90
N GLN A 254 1.68 -30.83 30.10
CA GLN A 254 1.69 -31.98 29.20
C GLN A 254 1.20 -31.61 27.80
N ALA A 255 0.10 -30.84 27.71
CA ALA A 255 -0.45 -30.38 26.44
C ALA A 255 0.52 -29.44 25.70
N PHE A 256 1.20 -28.54 26.42
CA PHE A 256 2.18 -27.63 25.83
C PHE A 256 3.42 -28.37 25.30
N GLN A 257 3.96 -29.32 26.06
CA GLN A 257 5.06 -30.18 25.62
C GLN A 257 4.68 -30.96 24.35
N ALA A 258 3.47 -31.54 24.32
CA ALA A 258 2.96 -32.22 23.14
C ALA A 258 2.89 -31.29 21.90
N GLN A 259 2.53 -30.02 22.08
CA GLN A 259 2.55 -29.03 20.98
C GLN A 259 3.97 -28.73 20.50
N LEU A 260 4.95 -28.63 21.40
CA LEU A 260 6.35 -28.43 21.03
C LEU A 260 6.91 -29.62 20.25
N ASP A 261 6.62 -30.84 20.67
CA ASP A 261 7.13 -32.05 20.02
C ASP A 261 6.57 -32.22 18.60
N VAL A 262 5.29 -31.89 18.39
CA VAL A 262 4.70 -31.83 17.03
C VAL A 262 5.39 -30.77 16.17
N ARG A 263 5.74 -29.61 16.72
CA ARG A 263 6.44 -28.56 15.98
C ARG A 263 7.86 -29.00 15.57
N LYS A 264 8.57 -29.72 16.44
CA LYS A 264 9.94 -30.21 16.16
C LYS A 264 9.99 -31.21 15.00
N THR A 265 8.95 -32.02 14.80
CA THR A 265 8.90 -33.05 13.75
C THR A 265 8.37 -32.54 12.40
N ALA A 266 7.74 -31.36 12.38
CA ALA A 266 7.14 -30.75 11.20
C ALA A 266 8.18 -30.09 10.27
N SER A 267 9.00 -30.89 9.57
CA SER A 267 9.96 -30.36 8.58
C SER A 267 9.31 -30.00 7.24
N THR A 268 9.82 -28.96 6.58
CA THR A 268 9.33 -28.50 5.27
C THR A 268 10.20 -29.02 4.15
N SER A 269 9.57 -29.59 3.12
CA SER A 269 10.26 -29.97 1.89
C SER A 269 10.67 -28.72 1.10
N THR A 270 11.86 -28.76 0.50
CA THR A 270 12.39 -27.72 -0.38
C THR A 270 11.43 -27.27 -1.50
N PRO A 271 10.72 -28.17 -2.23
CA PRO A 271 9.80 -27.73 -3.30
C PRO A 271 8.62 -26.91 -2.79
N THR A 272 8.07 -27.23 -1.61
CA THR A 272 6.98 -26.46 -1.02
C THR A 272 7.44 -25.05 -0.60
N LYS A 273 8.70 -24.89 -0.18
CA LYS A 273 9.26 -23.56 0.09
C LYS A 273 9.34 -22.71 -1.17
N TRP A 274 9.80 -23.30 -2.27
CA TRP A 274 9.88 -22.64 -3.58
C TRP A 274 8.51 -22.26 -4.13
N LEU A 275 7.52 -23.16 -4.05
CA LEU A 275 6.16 -22.85 -4.48
C LEU A 275 5.58 -21.65 -3.73
N VAL A 276 5.71 -21.62 -2.40
CA VAL A 276 5.24 -20.49 -1.58
C VAL A 276 5.97 -19.20 -1.93
N PHE A 277 7.29 -19.26 -2.13
CA PHE A 277 8.08 -18.10 -2.54
C PHE A 277 7.57 -17.52 -3.87
N VAL A 278 7.40 -18.36 -4.91
CA VAL A 278 6.94 -17.93 -6.23
C VAL A 278 5.52 -17.37 -6.19
N VAL A 279 4.58 -18.07 -5.54
CA VAL A 279 3.20 -17.58 -5.41
C VAL A 279 3.15 -16.26 -4.65
N SER A 280 3.95 -16.11 -3.59
CA SER A 280 4.02 -14.86 -2.82
C SER A 280 4.62 -13.70 -3.63
N ALA A 281 5.62 -13.97 -4.47
CA ALA A 281 6.21 -12.98 -5.36
C ALA A 281 5.23 -12.54 -6.46
N LEU A 282 4.48 -13.47 -7.07
CA LEU A 282 3.44 -13.15 -8.05
C LEU A 282 2.30 -12.33 -7.43
N LEU A 283 1.89 -12.66 -6.21
CA LEU A 283 0.89 -11.89 -5.48
C LEU A 283 1.40 -10.49 -5.14
N PHE A 284 2.67 -10.36 -4.72
CA PHE A 284 3.31 -9.07 -4.48
C PHE A 284 3.35 -8.23 -5.76
N TRP A 285 3.70 -8.84 -6.90
CA TRP A 285 3.73 -8.15 -8.20
C TRP A 285 2.34 -7.68 -8.63
N GLY A 286 1.34 -8.57 -8.60
CA GLY A 286 -0.03 -8.26 -9.03
C GLY A 286 -0.73 -7.23 -8.15
N VAL A 287 -0.61 -7.33 -6.82
CA VAL A 287 -1.19 -6.34 -5.90
C VAL A 287 -0.39 -5.04 -5.94
N GLY A 288 0.94 -5.11 -6.03
CA GLY A 288 1.81 -3.93 -6.13
C GLY A 288 1.48 -3.07 -7.34
N GLY A 289 1.16 -3.69 -8.49
CA GLY A 289 0.76 -2.99 -9.71
C GLY A 289 -0.53 -2.17 -9.60
N LEU A 290 -1.35 -2.40 -8.55
CA LEU A 290 -2.55 -1.61 -8.29
C LEU A 290 -2.25 -0.24 -7.65
N TRP A 291 -1.04 -0.05 -7.09
CA TRP A 291 -0.66 1.15 -6.32
C TRP A 291 0.67 1.76 -6.75
N LEU A 292 1.53 0.97 -7.40
CA LEU A 292 2.82 1.34 -7.97
C LEU A 292 2.79 1.09 -9.48
N SER A 293 3.62 1.81 -10.24
CA SER A 293 3.79 1.52 -11.67
C SER A 293 4.25 0.08 -11.89
N TRP A 294 3.65 -0.60 -12.88
CA TRP A 294 4.02 -1.94 -13.31
C TRP A 294 5.51 -2.08 -13.68
N SER A 295 6.16 -0.99 -14.11
CA SER A 295 7.60 -0.96 -14.37
C SER A 295 8.46 -0.84 -13.10
N PHE A 296 7.92 -0.26 -12.03
CA PHE A 296 8.62 -0.03 -10.77
C PHE A 296 8.48 -1.20 -9.78
N VAL A 297 7.36 -1.92 -9.80
CA VAL A 297 7.14 -3.08 -8.90
C VAL A 297 8.25 -4.15 -9.01
N PRO A 298 8.75 -4.53 -10.20
CA PRO A 298 9.88 -5.46 -10.32
C PRO A 298 11.16 -4.96 -9.65
N ILE A 299 11.41 -3.64 -9.69
CA ILE A 299 12.57 -3.01 -9.03
C ILE A 299 12.45 -3.15 -7.51
N VAL A 300 11.29 -2.80 -6.95
CA VAL A 300 11.02 -2.95 -5.51
C VAL A 300 11.12 -4.42 -5.09
N LEU A 301 10.54 -5.34 -5.87
CA LEU A 301 10.62 -6.77 -5.61
C LEU A 301 12.07 -7.27 -5.60
N ALA A 302 12.91 -6.80 -6.53
CA ALA A 302 14.34 -7.14 -6.57
C ALA A 302 15.09 -6.61 -5.33
N VAL A 303 14.83 -5.37 -4.91
CA VAL A 303 15.41 -4.79 -3.70
C VAL A 303 15.04 -5.60 -2.46
N VAL A 304 13.75 -5.90 -2.28
CA VAL A 304 13.26 -6.70 -1.15
C VAL A 304 13.84 -8.11 -1.21
N ALA A 305 13.94 -8.73 -2.40
CA ALA A 305 14.53 -10.05 -2.53
C ALA A 305 16.00 -10.10 -2.11
N ILE A 306 16.78 -9.07 -2.45
CA ILE A 306 18.19 -8.96 -2.02
C ILE A 306 18.29 -8.74 -0.52
N HIS A 307 17.45 -7.85 0.04
CA HIS A 307 17.35 -7.58 1.47
C HIS A 307 17.03 -8.87 2.27
N GLU A 308 15.94 -9.56 1.93
CA GLU A 308 15.58 -10.82 2.58
C GLU A 308 16.58 -11.94 2.31
N GLY A 309 17.22 -11.93 1.14
CA GLY A 309 18.33 -12.83 0.81
C GLY A 309 19.52 -12.67 1.77
N GLY A 310 19.79 -11.44 2.21
CA GLY A 310 20.77 -11.13 3.25
C GLY A 310 20.44 -11.78 4.59
N HIS A 311 19.20 -11.61 5.07
CA HIS A 311 18.73 -12.29 6.28
C HIS A 311 18.81 -13.82 6.14
N TYR A 312 18.36 -14.36 5.01
CA TYR A 312 18.39 -15.80 4.73
C TYR A 312 19.82 -16.36 4.80
N LEU A 313 20.77 -15.68 4.16
CA LEU A 313 22.18 -16.08 4.15
C LEU A 313 22.77 -16.03 5.56
N ALA A 314 22.55 -14.95 6.30
CA ALA A 314 23.04 -14.81 7.67
C ALA A 314 22.45 -15.86 8.62
N MET A 315 21.17 -16.18 8.49
CA MET A 315 20.52 -17.26 9.23
C MET A 315 21.18 -18.60 8.93
N ARG A 316 21.46 -18.91 7.66
CA ARG A 316 22.15 -20.16 7.27
C ARG A 316 23.57 -20.24 7.83
N LEU A 317 24.34 -19.14 7.73
CA LEU A 317 25.71 -19.07 8.24
C LEU A 317 25.79 -19.21 9.76
N THR A 318 24.79 -18.70 10.48
CA THR A 318 24.70 -18.80 11.95
C THR A 318 23.98 -20.07 12.44
N GLY A 319 23.65 -21.02 11.55
CA GLY A 319 23.11 -22.32 11.92
C GLY A 319 21.60 -22.34 12.24
N TYR A 320 20.84 -21.34 11.82
CA TYR A 320 19.37 -21.41 11.88
C TYR A 320 18.85 -22.53 10.97
N ARG A 321 17.82 -23.22 11.45
CA ARG A 321 17.14 -24.30 10.73
C ARG A 321 15.82 -23.80 10.17
N ASN A 322 15.25 -24.57 9.25
CA ASN A 322 13.94 -24.29 8.65
C ASN A 322 13.80 -22.93 7.97
N VAL A 323 14.91 -22.34 7.51
CA VAL A 323 14.91 -21.00 6.91
C VAL A 323 14.03 -20.94 5.65
N SER A 324 13.22 -19.90 5.52
CA SER A 324 12.36 -19.63 4.36
C SER A 324 12.09 -18.13 4.19
N VAL A 325 11.98 -17.67 2.95
CA VAL A 325 11.60 -16.29 2.58
C VAL A 325 10.25 -16.32 1.88
N PHE A 326 9.41 -15.32 2.12
CA PHE A 326 8.18 -15.09 1.37
C PHE A 326 7.87 -13.58 1.31
N PHE A 327 7.11 -13.15 0.31
CA PHE A 327 6.74 -11.76 0.12
C PHE A 327 5.30 -11.50 0.59
N LEU A 328 5.12 -10.42 1.34
CA LEU A 328 3.82 -9.91 1.78
C LEU A 328 3.44 -8.70 0.91
N PRO A 329 2.40 -8.81 0.07
CA PRO A 329 1.99 -7.72 -0.80
C PRO A 329 1.71 -6.42 -0.02
N GLY A 330 2.29 -5.31 -0.46
CA GLY A 330 2.12 -3.99 0.16
C GLY A 330 2.84 -3.78 1.49
N LEU A 331 3.52 -4.81 2.04
CA LEU A 331 4.24 -4.76 3.32
C LEU A 331 5.74 -4.98 3.18
N GLY A 332 6.18 -5.88 2.29
CA GLY A 332 7.60 -6.20 2.08
C GLY A 332 7.88 -7.70 2.03
N GLY A 333 9.06 -8.10 2.51
CA GLY A 333 9.46 -9.50 2.64
C GLY A 333 9.37 -9.97 4.09
N LEU A 334 9.42 -11.29 4.28
CA LEU A 334 9.68 -11.87 5.60
C LEU A 334 10.56 -13.12 5.48
N ALA A 335 11.77 -13.01 6.03
CA ALA A 335 12.64 -14.15 6.32
C ALA A 335 12.31 -14.75 7.69
N MET A 336 12.01 -16.05 7.70
CA MET A 336 11.80 -16.84 8.93
C MET A 336 12.89 -17.89 9.07
N GLY A 337 13.37 -18.11 10.28
CA GLY A 337 14.28 -19.18 10.63
C GLY A 337 14.17 -19.51 12.11
N GLU A 338 14.53 -20.74 12.49
CA GLU A 338 14.42 -21.23 13.87
C GLU A 338 15.82 -21.51 14.45
N LYS A 339 16.16 -20.81 15.53
CA LYS A 339 17.32 -21.11 16.39
C LYS A 339 17.01 -20.70 17.83
N ALA A 340 16.65 -21.66 18.66
CA ALA A 340 16.27 -21.42 20.06
C ALA A 340 17.41 -20.84 20.91
N THR A 341 18.66 -21.12 20.54
CA THR A 341 19.87 -20.74 21.29
C THR A 341 20.65 -19.58 20.64
N ALA A 342 20.01 -18.79 19.78
CA ALA A 342 20.68 -17.70 19.07
C ALA A 342 21.24 -16.65 20.03
N THR A 343 22.51 -16.30 19.86
CA THR A 343 23.16 -15.26 20.67
C THR A 343 22.72 -13.85 20.22
N PRO A 344 22.83 -12.83 21.08
CA PRO A 344 22.50 -11.45 20.72
C PRO A 344 23.25 -10.92 19.49
N PHE A 345 24.54 -11.25 19.36
CA PHE A 345 25.34 -10.83 18.21
C PHE A 345 24.98 -11.59 16.93
N GLU A 346 24.60 -12.86 17.03
CA GLU A 346 24.05 -13.58 15.88
C GLU A 346 22.74 -12.96 15.41
N LYS A 347 21.86 -12.56 16.33
CA LYS A 347 20.63 -11.81 16.00
C LYS A 347 20.95 -10.46 15.35
N LEU A 348 21.89 -9.69 15.93
CA LEU A 348 22.35 -8.42 15.36
C LEU A 348 22.91 -8.61 13.94
N PHE A 349 23.75 -9.63 13.73
CA PHE A 349 24.31 -9.95 12.41
C PHE A 349 23.20 -10.28 11.41
N VAL A 350 22.21 -11.09 11.81
CA VAL A 350 21.04 -11.40 10.96
C VAL A 350 20.26 -10.13 10.61
N TYR A 351 19.93 -9.27 11.59
CA TYR A 351 19.15 -8.05 11.36
C TYR A 351 19.90 -7.02 10.51
N LEU A 352 21.23 -6.95 10.59
CA LEU A 352 22.02 -6.03 9.76
C LEU A 352 22.33 -6.60 8.36
N ALA A 353 22.34 -7.93 8.21
CA ALA A 353 22.66 -8.58 6.93
C ALA A 353 21.65 -8.31 5.82
N GLY A 354 20.41 -7.94 6.14
CA GLY A 354 19.44 -7.46 5.15
C GLY A 354 19.73 -6.05 4.66
N PRO A 355 19.71 -5.02 5.54
CA PRO A 355 19.85 -3.63 5.12
C PRO A 355 21.25 -3.22 4.67
N VAL A 356 22.31 -3.72 5.35
CA VAL A 356 23.69 -3.23 5.11
C VAL A 356 24.17 -3.47 3.68
N PRO A 357 23.99 -4.64 3.05
CA PRO A 357 24.45 -4.86 1.68
C PRO A 357 23.80 -3.91 0.67
N GLY A 358 22.51 -3.63 0.80
CA GLY A 358 21.79 -2.74 -0.11
C GLY A 358 22.20 -1.28 0.04
N ILE A 359 22.50 -0.83 1.27
CA ILE A 359 23.05 0.50 1.55
C ILE A 359 24.49 0.62 1.04
N ALA A 360 25.32 -0.39 1.29
CA ALA A 360 26.70 -0.41 0.82
C ALA A 360 26.77 -0.39 -0.71
N LEU A 361 25.93 -1.20 -1.39
CA LEU A 361 25.83 -1.22 -2.84
C LEU A 361 25.42 0.14 -3.40
N ALA A 362 24.37 0.75 -2.85
CA ALA A 362 23.91 2.08 -3.26
C ALA A 362 24.97 3.15 -3.01
N GLY A 363 25.60 3.15 -1.83
CA GLY A 363 26.66 4.10 -1.48
C GLY A 363 27.89 4.01 -2.38
N LEU A 364 28.37 2.79 -2.66
CA LEU A 364 29.48 2.57 -3.59
C LEU A 364 29.15 3.00 -5.02
N ALA A 365 27.93 2.71 -5.49
CA ALA A 365 27.49 3.11 -6.82
C ALA A 365 27.38 4.65 -6.94
N PHE A 366 26.79 5.32 -5.95
CA PHE A 366 26.72 6.79 -5.94
C PHE A 366 28.10 7.43 -5.85
N TRP A 367 29.03 6.86 -5.06
CA TRP A 367 30.41 7.33 -5.01
C TRP A 367 31.13 7.14 -6.35
N ALA A 368 30.97 5.99 -7.02
CA ALA A 368 31.55 5.74 -8.34
C ALA A 368 31.00 6.69 -9.41
N THR A 369 29.70 7.00 -9.36
CA THR A 369 29.07 7.99 -10.24
C THR A 369 29.54 9.42 -9.95
N ALA A 370 29.62 9.81 -8.68
CA ALA A 370 30.14 11.12 -8.29
C ALA A 370 31.62 11.31 -8.66
N SER A 371 32.40 10.23 -8.61
CA SER A 371 33.82 10.23 -9.00
C SER A 371 34.04 10.18 -10.52
N GLY A 372 32.98 10.02 -11.32
CA GLY A 372 33.05 9.91 -12.77
C GLY A 372 33.51 8.56 -13.30
N TRP A 373 33.60 7.53 -12.45
CA TRP A 373 34.05 6.19 -12.83
C TRP A 373 32.97 5.36 -13.53
N TRP A 374 31.68 5.70 -13.32
CA TRP A 374 30.55 4.94 -13.86
C TRP A 374 29.30 5.82 -14.03
N THR A 375 28.63 5.73 -15.18
CA THR A 375 27.26 6.25 -15.38
C THR A 375 26.30 5.11 -15.74
N GLY A 376 25.32 4.86 -14.86
CA GLY A 376 24.36 3.76 -15.03
C GLY A 376 23.12 4.16 -15.85
N PRO A 377 22.41 3.19 -16.44
CA PRO A 377 21.09 3.42 -17.03
C PRO A 377 20.07 3.88 -15.98
N THR A 378 19.00 4.54 -16.41
CA THR A 378 17.98 5.15 -15.53
C THR A 378 17.35 4.16 -14.53
N TRP A 379 16.98 2.96 -14.99
CA TRP A 379 16.41 1.91 -14.14
C TRP A 379 17.37 1.47 -13.02
N LEU A 380 18.69 1.51 -13.27
CA LEU A 380 19.69 1.14 -12.27
C LEU A 380 19.76 2.22 -11.18
N ASN A 381 19.63 3.50 -11.55
CA ASN A 381 19.55 4.58 -10.57
C ASN A 381 18.28 4.46 -9.72
N GLU A 382 17.12 4.13 -10.33
CA GLU A 382 15.89 3.85 -9.59
C GLU A 382 16.05 2.68 -8.62
N PHE A 383 16.70 1.60 -9.06
CA PHE A 383 17.04 0.46 -8.20
C PHE A 383 17.96 0.84 -7.03
N LEU A 384 19.01 1.63 -7.28
CA LEU A 384 19.95 2.06 -6.24
C LEU A 384 19.30 3.01 -5.23
N ILE A 385 18.44 3.92 -5.68
CA ILE A 385 17.66 4.81 -4.81
C ILE A 385 16.66 3.98 -3.99
N ALA A 386 15.89 3.09 -4.63
CA ALA A 386 14.95 2.22 -3.93
C ALA A 386 15.68 1.31 -2.91
N SER A 387 16.84 0.77 -3.29
CA SER A 387 17.72 0.01 -2.39
C SER A 387 18.14 0.85 -1.19
N LEU A 388 18.63 2.06 -1.39
CA LEU A 388 19.02 2.93 -0.29
C LEU A 388 17.84 3.23 0.65
N VAL A 389 16.70 3.65 0.09
CA VAL A 389 15.52 4.04 0.87
C VAL A 389 14.94 2.86 1.65
N ILE A 390 14.66 1.73 1.00
CA ILE A 390 14.05 0.56 1.66
C ILE A 390 14.96 0.02 2.75
N ASN A 391 16.26 -0.12 2.48
CA ASN A 391 17.20 -0.65 3.46
C ASN A 391 17.46 0.34 4.61
N PHE A 392 17.51 1.64 4.34
CA PHE A 392 17.67 2.65 5.39
C PHE A 392 16.42 2.77 6.27
N LEU A 393 15.22 2.73 5.68
CA LEU A 393 13.97 2.64 6.45
C LEU A 393 13.98 1.41 7.35
N ASN A 394 14.41 0.25 6.85
CA ASN A 394 14.51 -0.96 7.68
C ASN A 394 15.51 -0.82 8.84
N LEU A 395 16.54 0.04 8.73
CA LEU A 395 17.42 0.36 9.86
C LEU A 395 16.80 1.29 10.89
N LEU A 396 15.67 1.97 10.62
CA LEU A 396 15.07 2.88 11.59
C LEU A 396 14.62 2.13 12.86
N PRO A 397 14.72 2.76 14.05
CA PRO A 397 14.32 2.16 15.31
C PRO A 397 12.79 2.17 15.47
N ILE A 398 12.08 1.46 14.59
CA ILE A 398 10.61 1.37 14.56
C ILE A 398 10.20 -0.10 14.39
N VAL A 399 9.32 -0.63 15.23
CA VAL A 399 8.76 -1.99 15.06
C VAL A 399 7.69 -1.93 13.96
N PRO A 400 7.69 -2.84 12.95
CA PRO A 400 8.36 -4.14 12.89
C PRO A 400 9.71 -4.20 12.14
N LEU A 401 10.28 -3.06 11.75
CA LEU A 401 11.51 -2.96 10.96
C LEU A 401 12.73 -3.53 11.71
N ASP A 402 13.78 -3.89 10.97
CA ASP A 402 14.99 -4.53 11.54
C ASP A 402 15.65 -3.71 12.64
N GLY A 403 15.74 -2.39 12.47
CA GLY A 403 16.28 -1.48 13.49
C GLY A 403 15.49 -1.53 14.79
N GLY A 404 14.16 -1.63 14.70
CA GLY A 404 13.31 -1.88 15.86
C GLY A 404 13.65 -3.21 16.56
N ARG A 405 13.89 -4.28 15.80
CA ARG A 405 14.30 -5.60 16.33
C ARG A 405 15.68 -5.59 16.98
N VAL A 406 16.59 -4.77 16.46
CA VAL A 406 17.90 -4.52 17.06
C VAL A 406 17.73 -3.88 18.45
N LEU A 407 16.90 -2.85 18.57
CA LEU A 407 16.61 -2.21 19.87
C LEU A 407 15.92 -3.17 20.84
N GLU A 408 14.95 -3.97 20.38
CA GLU A 408 14.29 -4.99 21.21
C GLU A 408 15.31 -5.99 21.79
N THR A 409 16.28 -6.42 20.98
CA THR A 409 17.26 -7.45 21.34
C THR A 409 18.39 -6.91 22.22
N LEU A 410 18.85 -5.68 21.99
CA LEU A 410 20.00 -5.10 22.69
C LEU A 410 19.58 -4.22 23.86
N VAL A 411 18.61 -3.34 23.67
CA VAL A 411 18.23 -2.32 24.66
C VAL A 411 17.12 -2.85 25.56
N PHE A 412 16.03 -3.37 24.99
CA PHE A 412 14.83 -3.69 25.76
C PHE A 412 14.76 -5.13 26.28
N ALA A 413 15.77 -5.96 26.03
CA ALA A 413 15.79 -7.38 26.43
C ALA A 413 15.64 -7.63 27.95
N ARG A 414 15.98 -6.64 28.79
CA ARG A 414 15.78 -6.69 30.26
C ARG A 414 14.67 -5.77 30.76
N MET A 415 13.99 -5.05 29.88
CA MET A 415 13.04 -4.00 30.23
C MET A 415 11.71 -4.26 29.53
N PRO A 416 10.95 -5.31 29.92
CA PRO A 416 9.72 -5.71 29.24
C PRO A 416 8.70 -4.57 29.12
N ARG A 417 8.58 -3.72 30.16
CA ARG A 417 7.68 -2.55 30.13
C ARG A 417 8.06 -1.55 29.04
N LEU A 418 9.35 -1.25 28.91
CA LEU A 418 9.83 -0.35 27.87
C LEU A 418 9.74 -0.98 26.48
N ARG A 419 9.95 -2.30 26.36
CA ARG A 419 9.71 -3.05 25.11
C ARG A 419 8.27 -2.86 24.62
N PHE A 420 7.30 -3.04 25.51
CA PHE A 420 5.88 -2.85 25.19
C PHE A 420 5.55 -1.39 24.89
N ALA A 421 6.01 -0.45 25.73
CA ALA A 421 5.79 0.98 25.53
C ALA A 421 6.37 1.47 24.19
N PHE A 422 7.54 0.96 23.80
CA PHE A 422 8.16 1.24 22.51
C PHE A 422 7.31 0.73 21.34
N ALA A 423 6.74 -0.47 21.44
CA ALA A 423 5.84 -1.00 20.41
C ALA A 423 4.54 -0.18 20.28
N VAL A 424 3.94 0.25 21.41
CA VAL A 424 2.78 1.15 21.43
C VAL A 424 3.13 2.49 20.79
N LEU A 425 4.27 3.07 21.15
CA LEU A 425 4.76 4.32 20.58
C LEU A 425 4.96 4.19 19.07
N CYS A 426 5.57 3.11 18.58
CA CYS A 426 5.75 2.85 17.15
C CYS A 426 4.41 2.79 16.42
N CYS A 427 3.41 2.07 16.97
CA CYS A 427 2.07 2.02 16.38
C CYS A 427 1.43 3.42 16.32
N GLY A 428 1.54 4.20 17.39
CA GLY A 428 1.04 5.57 17.45
C GLY A 428 1.73 6.51 16.47
N LEU A 429 3.06 6.42 16.35
CA LEU A 429 3.86 7.21 15.40
C LEU A 429 3.53 6.85 13.95
N LEU A 430 3.45 5.56 13.61
CA LEU A 430 3.07 5.12 12.26
C LEU A 430 1.64 5.58 11.91
N PHE A 431 0.69 5.46 12.84
CA PHE A 431 -0.67 5.94 12.62
C PHE A 431 -0.75 7.46 12.48
N GLY A 432 -0.04 8.20 13.35
CA GLY A 432 0.04 9.66 13.31
C GLY A 432 0.71 10.16 12.04
N LEU A 433 1.78 9.51 11.58
CA LEU A 433 2.43 9.79 10.31
C LEU A 433 1.49 9.48 9.13
N GLY A 434 0.71 8.40 9.20
CA GLY A 434 -0.32 8.10 8.21
C GLY A 434 -1.45 9.12 8.16
N LEU A 435 -1.82 9.72 9.30
CA LEU A 435 -2.74 10.87 9.33
C LEU A 435 -2.11 12.12 8.71
N LEU A 436 -0.86 12.42 9.08
CA LEU A 436 -0.13 13.60 8.61
C LEU A 436 0.09 13.58 7.09
N LEU A 437 0.41 12.41 6.53
CA LEU A 437 0.65 12.21 5.10
C LEU A 437 -0.63 11.88 4.31
N ASN A 438 -1.78 11.77 5.00
CA ASN A 438 -3.04 11.23 4.47
C ASN A 438 -2.88 9.85 3.77
N ASP A 439 -1.91 9.05 4.21
CA ASP A 439 -1.61 7.74 3.65
C ASP A 439 -2.47 6.66 4.31
N ILE A 440 -3.38 6.06 3.53
CA ILE A 440 -4.26 5.01 4.05
C ILE A 440 -3.55 3.69 4.32
N VAL A 441 -2.51 3.34 3.54
CA VAL A 441 -1.77 2.10 3.70
C VAL A 441 -1.02 2.13 5.03
N LEU A 442 -0.34 3.23 5.32
CA LEU A 442 0.38 3.41 6.59
C LEU A 442 -0.56 3.34 7.80
N ARG A 443 -1.76 3.92 7.70
CA ARG A 443 -2.80 3.80 8.74
C ARG A 443 -3.26 2.36 8.93
N VAL A 444 -3.51 1.62 7.84
CA VAL A 444 -3.93 0.20 7.90
C VAL A 444 -2.82 -0.67 8.50
N VAL A 445 -1.56 -0.48 8.08
CA VAL A 445 -0.40 -1.20 8.64
C VAL A 445 -0.27 -0.93 10.14
N ALA A 446 -0.40 0.33 10.58
CA ALA A 446 -0.35 0.68 11.99
C ALA A 446 -1.47 -0.02 12.80
N VAL A 447 -2.69 -0.08 12.26
CA VAL A 447 -3.80 -0.81 12.89
C VAL A 447 -3.53 -2.31 12.95
N LEU A 448 -3.04 -2.93 11.87
CA LEU A 448 -2.69 -4.35 11.84
C LEU A 448 -1.63 -4.71 12.89
N LEU A 449 -0.62 -3.85 13.07
CA LEU A 449 0.39 -3.99 14.13
C LEU A 449 -0.25 -3.81 15.53
N ALA A 450 -1.15 -2.84 15.67
CA ALA A 450 -1.85 -2.57 16.92
C ALA A 450 -2.73 -3.74 17.38
N LEU A 451 -3.30 -4.52 16.45
CA LEU A 451 -4.03 -5.77 16.77
C LEU A 451 -3.15 -6.81 17.48
N GLY A 452 -1.82 -6.72 17.35
CA GLY A 452 -0.85 -7.55 18.05
C GLY A 452 -0.52 -7.10 19.49
N LEU A 453 -0.85 -5.85 19.86
CA LEU A 453 -0.52 -5.29 21.18
C LEU A 453 -1.11 -6.08 22.35
N PRO A 454 -2.35 -6.60 22.31
CA PRO A 454 -2.87 -7.44 23.39
C PRO A 454 -2.03 -8.71 23.62
N HIS A 455 -1.44 -9.29 22.56
CA HIS A 455 -0.53 -10.44 22.71
C HIS A 455 0.80 -9.99 23.34
N GLN A 456 1.39 -8.90 22.86
CA GLN A 456 2.62 -8.35 23.41
C GLN A 456 2.48 -7.92 24.88
N TRP A 457 1.32 -7.39 25.26
CA TRP A 457 0.99 -7.08 26.66
C TRP A 457 1.02 -8.33 27.55
N ARG A 458 0.45 -9.45 27.08
CA ARG A 458 0.49 -10.72 27.81
C ARG A 458 1.93 -11.23 27.93
N VAL A 459 2.69 -11.22 26.84
CA VAL A 459 4.12 -11.58 26.85
C VAL A 459 4.89 -10.71 27.86
N MET A 460 4.63 -9.40 27.89
CA MET A 460 5.22 -8.47 28.85
C MET A 460 4.87 -8.81 30.31
N GLN A 461 3.60 -9.14 30.60
CA GLN A 461 3.18 -9.51 31.97
C GLN A 461 3.87 -10.81 32.43
N LEU A 462 3.95 -11.82 31.54
CA LEU A 462 4.62 -13.08 31.86
C LEU A 462 6.14 -12.89 32.04
N ASP A 463 6.79 -12.12 31.17
CA ASP A 463 8.22 -11.79 31.28
C ASP A 463 8.55 -11.06 32.59
N GLN A 464 7.66 -10.19 33.07
CA GLN A 464 7.81 -9.53 34.38
C GLN A 464 7.67 -10.51 35.55
N ALA A 465 6.74 -11.47 35.45
CA ALA A 465 6.50 -12.44 36.52
C ALA A 465 7.66 -13.43 36.70
N LEU A 466 8.49 -13.62 35.68
CA LEU A 466 9.64 -14.53 35.74
C LEU A 466 10.80 -14.00 36.61
N GLN A 467 10.76 -12.75 37.13
CA GLN A 467 11.88 -12.04 37.81
C GLN A 467 13.20 -12.16 36.98
N PRO A 468 14.41 -11.66 37.34
CA PRO A 468 15.49 -11.62 36.35
C PRO A 468 15.94 -13.05 36.03
N ALA A 469 15.46 -13.57 34.89
CA ALA A 469 15.78 -14.88 34.37
C ALA A 469 17.30 -15.10 34.45
N SER A 470 17.68 -16.26 34.97
CA SER A 470 19.07 -16.66 35.21
C SER A 470 19.98 -16.21 34.06
N PRO A 471 21.17 -15.64 34.32
CA PRO A 471 22.07 -15.13 33.28
C PRO A 471 22.55 -16.21 32.29
N SER A 472 22.35 -17.49 32.61
CA SER A 472 22.68 -18.64 31.78
C SER A 472 21.47 -19.15 30.98
N ALA A 473 21.72 -19.56 29.74
CA ALA A 473 20.75 -20.28 28.90
C ALA A 473 20.18 -21.50 29.63
N LEU A 474 18.85 -21.65 29.63
CA LEU A 474 18.18 -22.79 30.26
C LEU A 474 17.96 -23.92 29.25
N ALA A 475 18.03 -25.16 29.73
CA ALA A 475 17.58 -26.31 28.93
C ALA A 475 16.06 -26.22 28.71
N GLU A 476 15.56 -26.76 27.59
CA GLU A 476 14.13 -26.68 27.24
C GLU A 476 13.19 -27.13 28.37
N PRO A 477 13.40 -28.28 29.05
CA PRO A 477 12.50 -28.71 30.13
C PRO A 477 12.48 -27.74 31.31
N GLN A 478 13.63 -27.14 31.64
CA GLN A 478 13.75 -26.17 32.73
C GLN A 478 13.03 -24.85 32.37
N ALA A 479 13.21 -24.37 31.13
CA ALA A 479 12.56 -23.17 30.64
C ALA A 479 11.02 -23.32 30.61
N VAL A 480 10.54 -24.47 30.14
CA VAL A 480 9.10 -24.79 30.12
C VAL A 480 8.54 -24.89 31.54
N GLY A 481 9.23 -25.59 32.45
CA GLY A 481 8.82 -25.69 33.86
C GLY A 481 8.73 -24.32 34.53
N MET A 482 9.72 -23.44 34.30
CA MET A 482 9.72 -22.08 34.84
C MET A 482 8.56 -21.23 34.31
N LEU A 483 8.25 -21.33 33.01
CA LEU A 483 7.12 -20.63 32.39
C LEU A 483 5.78 -21.08 32.99
N PHE A 484 5.54 -22.39 33.06
CA PHE A 484 4.27 -22.93 33.56
C PHE A 484 4.11 -22.78 35.07
N THR A 485 5.22 -22.68 35.82
CA THR A 485 5.20 -22.27 37.24
C THR A 485 4.77 -20.81 37.39
N ALA A 486 5.35 -19.90 36.60
CA ALA A 486 4.97 -18.48 36.64
C ALA A 486 3.51 -18.26 36.21
N LEU A 487 3.02 -19.03 35.25
CA LEU A 487 1.63 -19.01 34.79
C LEU A 487 0.61 -19.47 35.85
N GLN A 488 1.05 -20.09 36.96
CA GLN A 488 0.17 -20.40 38.10
C GLN A 488 -0.14 -19.18 38.98
N ALA A 489 0.48 -18.03 38.75
CA ALA A 489 0.18 -16.83 39.53
C ALA A 489 -1.20 -16.24 39.19
N ALA A 490 -1.83 -15.60 40.19
CA ALA A 490 -3.20 -15.05 40.10
C ALA A 490 -3.50 -14.18 38.85
N PRO A 491 -2.59 -13.30 38.37
CA PRO A 491 -2.85 -12.48 37.17
C PRO A 491 -3.08 -13.28 35.89
N PHE A 492 -2.66 -14.55 35.85
CA PHE A 492 -2.73 -15.40 34.66
C PHE A 492 -3.88 -16.42 34.72
N HIS A 493 -4.58 -16.52 35.85
CA HIS A 493 -5.70 -17.45 36.02
C HIS A 493 -6.80 -17.22 35.01
N SER A 494 -7.06 -15.94 34.66
CA SER A 494 -8.07 -15.56 33.67
C SER A 494 -7.67 -15.81 32.21
N TRP A 495 -6.44 -16.25 31.95
CA TRP A 495 -5.97 -16.51 30.59
C TRP A 495 -6.38 -17.91 30.17
N SER A 496 -6.92 -18.03 28.96
CA SER A 496 -7.19 -19.34 28.36
C SER A 496 -5.87 -20.06 28.04
N PHE A 497 -5.88 -21.38 27.95
CA PHE A 497 -4.65 -22.13 27.64
C PHE A 497 -4.03 -21.74 26.30
N ALA A 498 -4.86 -21.41 25.29
CA ALA A 498 -4.37 -20.87 24.02
C ALA A 498 -3.59 -19.55 24.19
N GLN A 499 -3.98 -18.69 25.14
CA GLN A 499 -3.26 -17.45 25.44
C GLN A 499 -1.96 -17.73 26.21
N ARG A 500 -2.01 -18.63 27.21
CA ARG A 500 -0.84 -19.05 27.99
C ARG A 500 0.22 -19.71 27.12
N SER A 501 -0.16 -20.69 26.30
CA SER A 501 0.72 -21.39 25.36
C SER A 501 1.30 -20.47 24.28
N ALA A 502 0.53 -19.50 23.77
CA ALA A 502 1.04 -18.49 22.84
C ALA A 502 2.10 -17.60 23.50
N ALA A 503 1.85 -17.09 24.70
CA ALA A 503 2.82 -16.27 25.44
C ALA A 503 4.08 -17.07 25.81
N ALA A 504 3.92 -18.30 26.29
CA ALA A 504 5.01 -19.22 26.60
C ALA A 504 5.84 -19.55 25.36
N THR A 505 5.21 -19.81 24.21
CA THR A 505 5.90 -20.02 22.92
C THR A 505 6.77 -18.83 22.55
N SER A 506 6.28 -17.60 22.74
CA SER A 506 7.03 -16.39 22.39
C SER A 506 8.26 -16.18 23.30
N LEU A 507 8.17 -16.52 24.58
CA LEU A 507 9.28 -16.34 25.54
C LEU A 507 10.24 -17.52 25.62
N LEU A 508 9.83 -18.73 25.21
CA LEU A 508 10.66 -19.94 25.32
C LEU A 508 12.04 -19.77 24.63
N PRO A 509 12.16 -19.24 23.39
CA PRO A 509 13.48 -18.99 22.80
C PRO A 509 14.31 -17.92 23.55
N GLU A 510 13.66 -16.97 24.23
CA GLU A 510 14.37 -15.95 25.02
C GLU A 510 14.96 -16.52 26.32
N LEU A 511 14.34 -17.56 26.88
CA LEU A 511 14.82 -18.29 28.06
C LEU A 511 15.86 -19.36 27.73
N MET A 512 15.69 -20.03 26.58
CA MET A 512 16.67 -21.00 26.07
C MET A 512 17.90 -20.31 25.47
N GLY A 513 17.76 -19.07 25.00
CA GLY A 513 18.85 -18.21 24.61
C GLY A 513 19.47 -17.44 25.77
N ARG A 514 20.54 -16.69 25.50
CA ARG A 514 21.13 -15.75 26.47
C ARG A 514 20.67 -14.32 26.15
N ARG A 515 20.14 -13.60 27.14
CA ARG A 515 19.86 -12.15 27.02
C ARG A 515 21.18 -11.37 26.90
N ALA A 516 21.24 -10.36 26.03
CA ALA A 516 22.45 -9.55 25.80
C ALA A 516 23.00 -8.99 27.11
N SER A 517 24.26 -9.23 27.48
CA SER A 517 24.84 -8.57 28.67
C SER A 517 24.94 -7.06 28.46
N LEU A 518 25.13 -6.28 29.54
CA LEU A 518 25.21 -4.82 29.43
C LEU A 518 26.36 -4.38 28.50
N ARG A 519 27.51 -5.06 28.56
CA ARG A 519 28.65 -4.81 27.67
C ARG A 519 28.32 -5.07 26.20
N GLU A 520 27.65 -6.18 25.93
CA GLU A 520 27.25 -6.56 24.57
C GLU A 520 26.15 -5.65 24.03
N SER A 521 25.26 -5.19 24.91
CA SER A 521 24.21 -4.22 24.57
C SER A 521 24.83 -2.89 24.16
N VAL A 522 25.82 -2.40 24.91
CA VAL A 522 26.56 -1.16 24.57
C VAL A 522 27.34 -1.34 23.29
N ALA A 523 28.14 -2.40 23.16
CA ALA A 523 28.96 -2.66 21.97
C ALA A 523 28.09 -2.85 20.71
N GLY A 524 27.02 -3.63 20.80
CA GLY A 524 26.07 -3.82 19.71
C GLY A 524 25.31 -2.54 19.35
N SER A 525 24.94 -1.72 20.34
CA SER A 525 24.26 -0.44 20.08
C SER A 525 25.19 0.58 19.42
N LEU A 526 26.47 0.62 19.80
CA LEU A 526 27.48 1.45 19.12
C LEU A 526 27.69 1.01 17.67
N LEU A 527 27.77 -0.31 17.42
CA LEU A 527 27.85 -0.85 16.07
C LEU A 527 26.63 -0.47 15.24
N TYR A 528 25.42 -0.67 15.79
CA TYR A 528 24.17 -0.30 15.13
C TYR A 528 24.09 1.21 14.84
N LEU A 529 24.46 2.05 15.81
CA LEU A 529 24.48 3.51 15.62
C LEU A 529 25.46 3.92 14.53
N THR A 530 26.62 3.26 14.44
CA THR A 530 27.61 3.50 13.38
C THR A 530 27.04 3.15 12.01
N VAL A 531 26.31 2.04 11.90
CA VAL A 531 25.66 1.62 10.64
C VAL A 531 24.49 2.53 10.26
N LEU A 532 23.73 3.01 11.25
CA LEU A 532 22.60 3.91 11.03
C LEU A 532 23.06 5.33 10.65
N LEU A 533 24.02 5.89 11.38
CA LEU A 533 24.50 7.26 11.18
C LEU A 533 25.58 7.36 10.10
N GLY A 534 26.34 6.30 9.84
CA GLY A 534 27.43 6.29 8.87
C GLY A 534 27.00 6.75 7.47
N PRO A 535 25.95 6.16 6.86
CA PRO A 535 25.43 6.61 5.58
C PRO A 535 24.95 8.06 5.61
N VAL A 536 24.33 8.51 6.71
CA VAL A 536 23.86 9.90 6.87
C VAL A 536 25.05 10.86 6.96
N ALA A 537 26.09 10.52 7.72
CA ALA A 537 27.29 11.32 7.86
C ALA A 537 28.09 11.39 6.54
N VAL A 538 28.22 10.26 5.84
CA VAL A 538 28.84 10.22 4.50
C VAL A 538 28.04 11.05 3.52
N ALA A 539 26.71 10.92 3.51
CA ALA A 539 25.86 11.72 2.65
C ALA A 539 25.91 13.21 3.03
N TRP A 540 25.97 13.56 4.31
CA TRP A 540 26.10 14.94 4.79
C TRP A 540 27.41 15.59 4.35
N VAL A 541 28.51 14.82 4.36
CA VAL A 541 29.83 15.27 3.92
C VAL A 541 29.93 15.29 2.38
N ALA A 542 29.36 14.31 1.69
CA ALA A 542 29.42 14.17 0.24
C ALA A 542 28.41 15.07 -0.51
N LEU A 543 27.31 15.46 0.15
CA LEU A 543 26.23 16.25 -0.41
C LEU A 543 25.83 17.32 0.62
N PRO A 544 26.47 18.51 0.65
CA PRO A 544 26.09 19.64 1.53
C PRO A 544 24.66 20.17 1.28
N GLN A 545 23.91 19.55 0.37
CA GLN A 545 22.57 19.89 -0.08
C GLN A 545 21.49 18.97 0.53
N LEU A 546 21.80 18.13 1.52
CA LEU A 546 20.85 17.15 2.09
C LEU A 546 19.59 17.75 2.74
N GLY A 547 19.57 19.05 3.04
CA GLY A 547 18.34 19.79 3.35
C GLY A 547 17.27 19.65 2.25
N LEU A 548 17.70 19.41 1.00
CA LEU A 548 16.86 19.26 -0.17
C LEU A 548 16.17 17.88 -0.23
N ILE A 549 16.74 16.81 0.35
CA ILE A 549 16.06 15.49 0.40
C ILE A 549 15.05 15.45 1.56
N ALA A 550 15.34 16.11 2.69
CA ALA A 550 14.33 16.36 3.72
C ALA A 550 13.16 17.21 3.18
N SER A 551 13.44 18.13 2.25
CA SER A 551 12.42 18.94 1.57
C SER A 551 11.53 18.16 0.57
N ILE A 552 11.90 16.93 0.20
CA ILE A 552 11.08 16.03 -0.63
C ILE A 552 9.99 15.33 0.20
N PHE A 553 10.22 15.10 1.50
CA PHE A 553 9.26 14.44 2.39
C PHE A 553 8.37 15.41 3.21
N ILE A 554 8.69 16.71 3.23
CA ILE A 554 7.96 17.77 3.97
C ILE A 554 7.14 18.77 3.09
N PRO A 555 6.99 18.67 1.74
CA PRO A 555 6.46 19.80 0.97
C PRO A 555 4.91 19.90 0.94
N ALA A 556 4.17 18.96 1.54
CA ALA A 556 2.70 18.99 1.49
C ALA A 556 2.03 19.97 2.50
N LEU A 557 2.79 20.64 3.38
CA LEU A 557 2.23 21.34 4.55
C LEU A 557 2.23 22.87 4.50
N GLN A 558 2.68 23.52 3.41
CA GLN A 558 2.85 24.99 3.42
C GLN A 558 1.84 25.79 2.60
N VAL A 559 1.02 25.16 1.75
CA VAL A 559 -0.01 25.86 0.98
C VAL A 559 -1.39 25.43 1.48
N PRO A 560 -2.21 26.36 2.01
CA PRO A 560 -3.59 26.06 2.37
C PRO A 560 -4.36 25.48 1.18
N ASP A 561 -5.18 24.45 1.42
CA ASP A 561 -6.13 23.95 0.43
C ASP A 561 -7.01 25.08 -0.11
N ASP A 562 -7.48 24.94 -1.34
CA ASP A 562 -8.30 25.95 -1.97
C ASP A 562 -9.58 26.22 -1.18
N ASP A 563 -9.97 27.50 -1.15
CA ASP A 563 -11.17 27.93 -0.46
C ASP A 563 -12.44 27.59 -1.28
N ILE A 564 -12.59 26.34 -1.72
CA ILE A 564 -13.75 25.85 -2.48
C ILE A 564 -14.66 25.09 -1.51
N ASP A 565 -15.96 25.41 -1.51
CA ASP A 565 -16.93 24.61 -0.76
C ASP A 565 -17.06 23.24 -1.45
N PRO A 566 -17.04 22.12 -0.70
CA PRO A 566 -17.23 20.80 -1.29
C PRO A 566 -18.56 20.79 -2.05
N GLU A 567 -18.52 20.49 -3.36
CA GLU A 567 -19.73 20.42 -4.16
C GLU A 567 -20.75 19.51 -3.45
N PRO A 568 -22.00 19.97 -3.22
CA PRO A 568 -23.02 19.10 -2.69
C PRO A 568 -23.17 17.95 -3.68
N ALA A 569 -22.92 16.72 -3.21
CA ALA A 569 -23.20 15.51 -3.96
C ALA A 569 -24.60 15.65 -4.54
N SER A 570 -24.72 15.71 -5.87
CA SER A 570 -25.96 16.04 -6.56
C SER A 570 -27.07 15.14 -6.04
N ALA A 571 -27.91 15.68 -5.17
CA ALA A 571 -29.12 15.03 -4.75
C ALA A 571 -29.98 14.92 -6.01
N ASN A 572 -30.22 13.68 -6.46
CA ASN A 572 -31.21 13.34 -7.46
C ASN A 572 -32.55 14.00 -7.08
N THR A 573 -32.78 15.20 -7.60
CA THR A 573 -34.05 15.90 -7.50
C THR A 573 -34.58 15.96 -8.92
N GLY A 574 -35.51 15.05 -9.19
CA GLY A 574 -36.22 14.99 -10.45
C GLY A 574 -36.97 16.28 -10.67
N THR A 575 -36.55 17.05 -11.66
CA THR A 575 -37.41 18.03 -12.32
C THR A 575 -36.97 18.16 -13.77
N THR A 576 -37.92 17.92 -14.66
CA THR A 576 -37.81 17.90 -16.12
C THR A 576 -37.46 19.27 -16.70
N ALA A 577 -36.33 19.35 -17.41
CA ALA A 577 -36.04 20.37 -18.44
C ALA A 577 -35.24 19.71 -19.59
N PRO A 578 -35.48 20.08 -20.87
CA PRO A 578 -35.00 19.29 -22.00
C PRO A 578 -33.58 19.70 -22.47
N ALA A 579 -32.78 18.67 -22.78
CA ALA A 579 -31.65 18.64 -23.71
C ALA A 579 -30.50 19.68 -23.53
N ALA A 580 -29.51 19.30 -22.73
CA ALA A 580 -28.10 19.69 -22.93
C ALA A 580 -27.25 18.41 -22.91
N ALA A 581 -27.01 17.83 -24.08
CA ALA A 581 -26.24 16.60 -24.24
C ALA A 581 -24.74 16.89 -24.24
N HIS A 582 -24.15 17.16 -23.07
CA HIS A 582 -22.72 16.98 -22.78
C HIS A 582 -22.55 17.04 -21.26
N MET A 583 -23.02 15.99 -20.57
CA MET A 583 -22.77 15.80 -19.14
C MET A 583 -22.11 14.43 -18.99
N GLN A 584 -20.83 14.42 -18.63
CA GLN A 584 -20.07 13.22 -18.33
C GLN A 584 -20.81 12.41 -17.25
N PRO A 585 -21.19 11.15 -17.50
CA PRO A 585 -21.73 10.30 -16.45
C PRO A 585 -20.62 10.01 -15.42
N ALA A 586 -21.01 9.96 -14.15
CA ALA A 586 -20.16 9.55 -13.05
C ALA A 586 -19.33 8.30 -13.40
N LEU A 587 -18.03 8.34 -13.10
CA LEU A 587 -17.04 7.29 -13.33
C LEU A 587 -17.42 5.95 -12.66
N THR A 588 -18.26 5.16 -13.33
CA THR A 588 -18.15 3.70 -13.29
C THR A 588 -17.10 3.33 -14.33
N SER A 589 -15.96 2.75 -13.91
CA SER A 589 -14.94 2.27 -14.84
C SER A 589 -15.53 1.17 -15.73
N VAL A 590 -15.92 1.53 -16.95
CA VAL A 590 -16.39 0.57 -17.95
C VAL A 590 -15.19 -0.26 -18.38
N ASP A 591 -15.26 -1.58 -18.23
CA ASP A 591 -14.26 -2.51 -18.77
C ASP A 591 -14.40 -2.56 -20.30
N TRP A 592 -13.65 -1.67 -20.96
CA TRP A 592 -13.68 -1.52 -22.40
C TRP A 592 -13.09 -2.73 -23.12
N ASP A 593 -12.14 -3.44 -22.52
CA ASP A 593 -11.56 -4.66 -23.07
C ASP A 593 -12.61 -5.78 -23.12
N ALA A 594 -13.39 -5.97 -22.05
CA ALA A 594 -14.48 -6.93 -22.02
C ALA A 594 -15.60 -6.57 -23.03
N LYS A 595 -15.92 -5.29 -23.20
CA LYS A 595 -16.89 -4.82 -24.20
C LYS A 595 -16.37 -4.99 -25.63
N LEU A 596 -15.09 -4.72 -25.88
CA LEU A 596 -14.46 -4.89 -27.19
C LEU A 596 -14.33 -6.37 -27.57
N ALA A 597 -14.06 -7.26 -26.60
CA ALA A 597 -14.05 -8.70 -26.83
C ALA A 597 -15.41 -9.23 -27.32
N GLN A 598 -16.51 -8.60 -26.92
CA GLN A 598 -17.87 -8.93 -27.38
C GLN A 598 -18.29 -8.11 -28.61
N SER A 599 -17.51 -7.11 -29.02
CA SER A 599 -17.92 -6.15 -30.06
C SER A 599 -18.04 -6.74 -31.47
N ALA A 600 -17.36 -7.86 -31.74
CA ALA A 600 -17.46 -8.56 -33.01
C ALA A 600 -18.84 -9.18 -33.26
N THR A 601 -19.62 -9.43 -32.20
CA THR A 601 -20.99 -9.96 -32.29
C THR A 601 -22.07 -8.89 -32.15
N LEU A 602 -21.70 -7.63 -31.94
CA LEU A 602 -22.63 -6.51 -31.81
C LEU A 602 -23.01 -5.92 -33.18
N PRO A 603 -24.21 -5.32 -33.29
CA PRO A 603 -24.57 -4.48 -34.45
C PRO A 603 -23.51 -3.38 -34.70
N GLU A 604 -23.29 -3.00 -35.97
CA GLU A 604 -22.25 -2.04 -36.35
C GLU A 604 -22.31 -0.71 -35.57
N THR A 605 -23.52 -0.25 -35.22
CA THR A 605 -23.75 0.98 -34.46
C THR A 605 -23.27 0.88 -33.00
N GLU A 606 -23.52 -0.25 -32.34
CA GLU A 606 -23.07 -0.51 -30.97
C GLU A 606 -21.58 -0.81 -30.93
N ARG A 607 -21.07 -1.52 -31.94
CA ARG A 607 -19.64 -1.75 -32.14
C ARG A 607 -18.87 -0.44 -32.32
N LEU A 608 -19.38 0.49 -33.12
CA LEU A 608 -18.78 1.81 -33.30
C LEU A 608 -18.75 2.60 -31.98
N GLN A 609 -19.83 2.58 -31.20
CA GLN A 609 -19.86 3.24 -29.89
C GLN A 609 -18.89 2.60 -28.88
N ALA A 610 -18.76 1.27 -28.88
CA ALA A 610 -17.79 0.57 -28.04
C ALA A 610 -16.35 0.94 -28.42
N LEU A 611 -16.03 0.99 -29.71
CA LEU A 611 -14.72 1.41 -30.22
C LEU A 611 -14.42 2.87 -29.86
N LEU A 612 -15.37 3.79 -30.04
CA LEU A 612 -15.20 5.19 -29.67
C LEU A 612 -15.03 5.39 -28.16
N GLY A 613 -15.73 4.61 -27.34
CA GLY A 613 -15.59 4.65 -25.88
C GLY A 613 -14.25 4.11 -25.40
N ALA A 614 -13.79 3.00 -25.97
CA ALA A 614 -12.46 2.44 -25.69
C ALA A 614 -11.33 3.36 -26.17
N ALA A 615 -11.48 3.98 -27.34
CA ALA A 615 -10.52 4.92 -27.88
C ALA A 615 -10.32 6.14 -26.97
N ARG A 616 -11.43 6.74 -26.49
CA ARG A 616 -11.37 7.85 -25.52
C ARG A 616 -10.75 7.43 -24.20
N ALA A 617 -11.09 6.25 -23.69
CA ALA A 617 -10.51 5.75 -22.44
C ALA A 617 -9.00 5.50 -22.56
N ALA A 618 -8.54 5.01 -23.72
CA ALA A 618 -7.12 4.86 -24.01
C ALA A 618 -6.41 6.22 -24.12
N ASP A 619 -7.01 7.19 -24.82
CA ASP A 619 -6.52 8.57 -24.98
C ASP A 619 -6.41 9.27 -23.61
N ASP A 620 -7.46 9.18 -22.77
CA ASP A 620 -7.50 9.70 -21.39
C ASP A 620 -6.44 9.06 -20.48
N SER A 621 -5.99 7.84 -20.80
CA SER A 621 -4.93 7.12 -20.07
C SER A 621 -3.53 7.29 -20.67
N GLU A 622 -3.39 8.17 -21.68
CA GLU A 622 -2.16 8.42 -22.44
C GLU A 622 -1.60 7.18 -23.19
N ASP A 623 -2.41 6.15 -23.44
CA ASP A 623 -2.07 5.02 -24.33
C ASP A 623 -2.42 5.37 -25.78
N LEU A 624 -1.60 6.24 -26.37
CA LEU A 624 -1.79 6.77 -27.72
C LEU A 624 -1.79 5.67 -28.81
N GLU A 625 -1.07 4.57 -28.58
CA GLU A 625 -1.02 3.45 -29.52
C GLU A 625 -2.37 2.70 -29.55
N ALA A 626 -2.92 2.39 -28.36
CA ALA A 626 -4.24 1.78 -28.26
C ALA A 626 -5.33 2.74 -28.76
N ALA A 627 -5.27 4.02 -28.38
CA ALA A 627 -6.22 5.04 -28.82
C ALA A 627 -6.24 5.15 -30.35
N THR A 628 -5.07 5.25 -30.99
CA THR A 628 -4.92 5.27 -32.45
C THR A 628 -5.54 4.03 -33.09
N ARG A 629 -5.23 2.84 -32.58
CA ARG A 629 -5.78 1.57 -33.10
C ARG A 629 -7.30 1.53 -33.02
N HIS A 630 -7.88 1.98 -31.91
CA HIS A 630 -9.33 1.99 -31.71
C HIS A 630 -10.03 3.05 -32.56
N TYR A 631 -9.47 4.26 -32.70
CA TYR A 631 -10.00 5.30 -33.58
C TYR A 631 -9.92 4.91 -35.06
N GLN A 632 -8.84 4.26 -35.50
CA GLN A 632 -8.73 3.73 -36.86
C GLN A 632 -9.76 2.62 -37.12
N ALA A 633 -9.97 1.72 -36.16
CA ALA A 633 -11.02 0.70 -36.27
C ALA A 633 -12.44 1.31 -36.26
N ALA A 634 -12.67 2.37 -35.47
CA ALA A 634 -13.92 3.12 -35.50
C ALA A 634 -14.14 3.79 -36.86
N TRP A 635 -13.07 4.31 -37.49
CA TRP A 635 -13.15 5.00 -38.77
C TRP A 635 -13.61 4.10 -39.91
N VAL A 636 -13.19 2.84 -39.93
CA VAL A 636 -13.66 1.84 -40.92
C VAL A 636 -15.18 1.71 -40.93
N LEU A 637 -15.84 1.86 -39.76
CA LEU A 637 -17.29 1.81 -39.63
C LEU A 637 -17.92 3.19 -39.87
N ALA A 638 -17.34 4.23 -39.29
CA ALA A 638 -17.87 5.59 -39.31
C ALA A 638 -17.78 6.24 -40.71
N GLN A 639 -16.88 5.79 -41.58
CA GLN A 639 -16.71 6.35 -42.91
C GLN A 639 -17.95 6.20 -43.82
N ASN A 640 -18.84 5.25 -43.49
CA ASN A 640 -20.09 5.00 -44.21
C ASN A 640 -21.29 5.80 -43.67
N LEU A 641 -21.12 6.48 -42.53
CA LEU A 641 -22.17 7.34 -41.96
C LEU A 641 -22.25 8.69 -42.70
N PRO A 642 -23.41 9.37 -42.68
CA PRO A 642 -23.55 10.72 -43.21
C PRO A 642 -22.51 11.68 -42.63
N ALA A 643 -22.06 12.66 -43.42
CA ALA A 643 -21.03 13.63 -43.04
C ALA A 643 -21.30 14.37 -41.71
N ARG A 644 -22.57 14.61 -41.36
CA ARG A 644 -22.98 15.30 -40.13
C ARG A 644 -23.34 14.36 -38.96
N ASP A 645 -23.10 13.06 -39.10
CA ASP A 645 -23.32 12.13 -38.00
C ASP A 645 -22.30 12.38 -36.87
N ALA A 646 -22.79 12.59 -35.64
CA ALA A 646 -21.95 12.91 -34.50
C ALA A 646 -20.85 11.85 -34.25
N ARG A 647 -21.12 10.57 -34.51
CA ARG A 647 -20.15 9.48 -34.31
C ARG A 647 -19.03 9.51 -35.34
N ARG A 648 -19.33 10.00 -36.55
CA ARG A 648 -18.34 10.21 -37.59
C ARG A 648 -17.43 11.38 -37.24
N LEU A 649 -18.00 12.48 -36.79
CA LEU A 649 -17.23 13.64 -36.32
C LEU A 649 -16.38 13.28 -35.09
N ASP A 650 -16.92 12.55 -34.11
CA ASP A 650 -16.16 12.04 -32.94
C ASP A 650 -14.95 11.20 -33.36
N THR A 651 -15.10 10.36 -34.40
CA THR A 651 -13.99 9.56 -34.91
C THR A 651 -12.92 10.42 -35.59
N LEU A 652 -13.33 11.40 -36.40
CA LEU A 652 -12.40 12.30 -37.09
C LEU A 652 -11.63 13.19 -36.11
N GLU A 653 -12.32 13.72 -35.09
CA GLU A 653 -11.71 14.52 -34.03
C GLU A 653 -10.71 13.71 -33.21
N GLY A 654 -11.07 12.47 -32.83
CA GLY A 654 -10.17 11.56 -32.13
C GLY A 654 -8.96 11.12 -32.95
N LEU A 655 -9.14 10.85 -34.25
CA LEU A 655 -8.00 10.57 -35.14
C LEU A 655 -7.07 11.78 -35.26
N ALA A 656 -7.62 13.00 -35.30
CA ALA A 656 -6.83 14.23 -35.36
C ALA A 656 -6.07 14.51 -34.05
N SER A 657 -6.58 14.07 -32.90
CA SER A 657 -5.87 14.23 -31.61
C SER A 657 -4.72 13.26 -31.42
N VAL A 658 -4.85 12.02 -31.90
CA VAL A 658 -3.86 10.94 -31.66
C VAL A 658 -2.80 10.77 -32.74
N THR A 659 -2.98 11.34 -33.94
CA THR A 659 -1.99 11.19 -35.02
C THR A 659 -0.71 12.02 -34.77
N GLU A 660 0.44 11.39 -34.97
CA GLU A 660 1.76 12.05 -34.91
C GLU A 660 2.08 12.85 -36.18
N SER A 661 1.42 12.55 -37.30
CA SER A 661 1.68 13.18 -38.60
C SER A 661 0.94 14.50 -38.73
N GLU A 662 1.67 15.61 -38.81
CA GLU A 662 1.07 16.94 -38.98
C GLU A 662 0.25 17.05 -40.29
N ALA A 663 0.73 16.46 -41.38
CA ALA A 663 0.02 16.48 -42.66
C ALA A 663 -1.31 15.70 -42.58
N GLU A 664 -1.31 14.56 -41.88
CA GLU A 664 -2.53 13.75 -41.70
C GLU A 664 -3.54 14.46 -40.79
N ARG A 665 -3.05 15.06 -39.69
CA ARG A 665 -3.87 15.90 -38.79
C ARG A 665 -4.54 17.04 -39.55
N ILE A 666 -3.80 17.78 -40.37
CA ILE A 666 -4.33 18.88 -41.19
C ILE A 666 -5.41 18.35 -42.15
N HIS A 667 -5.16 17.24 -42.83
CA HIS A 667 -6.13 16.63 -43.75
C HIS A 667 -7.43 16.21 -43.03
N LEU A 668 -7.33 15.61 -41.84
CA LEU A 668 -8.49 15.23 -41.02
C LEU A 668 -9.29 16.47 -40.56
N LEU A 669 -8.61 17.52 -40.12
CA LEU A 669 -9.26 18.77 -39.70
C LEU A 669 -9.93 19.50 -40.87
N GLN A 670 -9.28 19.56 -42.04
CA GLN A 670 -9.88 20.11 -43.26
C GLN A 670 -11.13 19.34 -43.68
N ARG A 671 -11.14 18.01 -43.48
CA ARG A 671 -12.32 17.19 -43.72
C ARG A 671 -13.47 17.54 -42.78
N ILE A 672 -13.22 17.74 -41.49
CA ILE A 672 -14.24 18.20 -40.53
C ILE A 672 -14.82 19.54 -40.99
N VAL A 673 -13.97 20.48 -41.40
CA VAL A 673 -14.40 21.80 -41.92
C VAL A 673 -15.30 21.65 -43.16
N ALA A 674 -14.93 20.77 -44.10
CA ALA A 674 -15.71 20.52 -45.31
C ALA A 674 -17.05 19.81 -45.05
N GLU A 675 -17.14 18.98 -43.99
CA GLU A 675 -18.36 18.26 -43.62
C GLU A 675 -19.37 19.15 -42.84
N LEU A 676 -18.98 20.37 -42.44
CA LEU A 676 -19.79 21.29 -41.61
C LEU A 676 -20.01 22.71 -42.21
N PRO A 677 -20.42 22.89 -43.49
CA PRO A 677 -20.55 24.21 -44.11
C PRO A 677 -21.70 25.08 -43.56
N ASN A 678 -22.75 24.48 -42.99
CA ASN A 678 -23.92 25.16 -42.40
C ASN A 678 -24.17 24.69 -40.96
N SER A 679 -23.13 24.76 -40.13
CA SER A 679 -23.15 24.24 -38.75
C SER A 679 -24.15 24.98 -37.85
N GLN A 680 -24.90 24.22 -37.04
CA GLN A 680 -25.86 24.74 -36.06
C GLN A 680 -25.61 24.17 -34.66
N GLY A 681 -25.88 24.97 -33.63
CA GLY A 681 -25.72 24.56 -32.22
C GLY A 681 -24.31 24.02 -31.93
N VAL A 682 -24.23 22.81 -31.39
CA VAL A 682 -22.99 22.14 -30.96
C VAL A 682 -22.00 21.92 -32.13
N GLU A 683 -22.48 21.75 -33.36
CA GLU A 683 -21.61 21.59 -34.53
C GLU A 683 -20.72 22.82 -34.78
N ARG A 684 -21.18 24.02 -34.40
CA ARG A 684 -20.39 25.25 -34.53
C ARG A 684 -19.16 25.19 -33.64
N LEU A 685 -19.26 24.61 -32.44
CA LEU A 685 -18.14 24.46 -31.52
C LEU A 685 -17.10 23.48 -32.08
N ARG A 686 -17.55 22.38 -32.70
CA ARG A 686 -16.68 21.40 -33.39
C ARG A 686 -15.94 22.05 -34.56
N LEU A 687 -16.66 22.80 -35.40
CA LEU A 687 -16.07 23.55 -36.50
C LEU A 687 -15.06 24.59 -36.00
N ALA A 688 -15.40 25.30 -34.93
CA ALA A 688 -14.53 26.30 -34.33
C ALA A 688 -13.24 25.68 -33.75
N ASN A 689 -13.32 24.49 -33.15
CA ASN A 689 -12.17 23.73 -32.68
C ASN A 689 -11.27 23.30 -33.85
N ALA A 690 -11.86 22.77 -34.93
CA ALA A 690 -11.11 22.39 -36.11
C ALA A 690 -10.37 23.57 -36.75
N GLN A 691 -11.02 24.74 -36.83
CA GLN A 691 -10.42 25.97 -37.36
C GLN A 691 -9.31 26.52 -36.49
N GLU A 692 -9.48 26.49 -35.17
CA GLU A 692 -8.42 26.87 -34.23
C GLU A 692 -7.23 25.92 -34.37
N GLN A 693 -7.45 24.60 -34.44
CA GLN A 693 -6.36 23.64 -34.60
C GLN A 693 -5.60 23.78 -35.92
N LEU A 694 -6.30 24.12 -37.01
CA LEU A 694 -5.68 24.46 -38.29
C LEU A 694 -4.83 25.74 -38.23
N SER A 695 -5.17 26.68 -37.34
CA SER A 695 -4.40 27.92 -37.18
C SER A 695 -2.99 27.69 -36.62
N TYR A 696 -2.78 26.57 -35.92
CA TYR A 696 -1.46 26.17 -35.40
C TYR A 696 -0.53 25.60 -36.47
N ALA A 697 -1.05 25.17 -37.61
CA ALA A 697 -0.24 24.68 -38.73
C ALA A 697 0.61 25.82 -39.32
N ASP A 698 1.70 25.44 -40.00
CA ASP A 698 2.51 26.37 -40.77
C ASP A 698 1.71 26.91 -41.97
N THR A 699 1.06 28.05 -41.74
CA THR A 699 0.12 28.70 -42.65
C THR A 699 0.49 30.18 -42.75
N ASP A 700 0.12 30.80 -43.87
CA ASP A 700 0.37 32.22 -44.04
C ASP A 700 -0.41 33.03 -42.97
N PRO A 701 0.15 34.16 -42.50
CA PRO A 701 -0.47 34.93 -41.43
C PRO A 701 -1.91 35.40 -41.71
N GLY A 702 -2.25 35.66 -42.98
CA GLY A 702 -3.60 36.07 -43.38
C GLY A 702 -4.61 34.94 -43.20
N THR A 703 -4.28 33.74 -43.67
CA THR A 703 -5.09 32.53 -43.46
C THR A 703 -5.25 32.20 -41.99
N ARG A 704 -4.17 32.32 -41.19
CA ARG A 704 -4.23 32.12 -39.73
C ARG A 704 -5.23 33.07 -39.07
N ILE A 705 -5.19 34.36 -39.39
CA ILE A 705 -6.15 35.35 -38.86
C ILE A 705 -7.58 35.00 -39.31
N ALA A 706 -7.78 34.61 -40.58
CA ALA A 706 -9.10 34.24 -41.07
C ALA A 706 -9.70 33.05 -40.31
N LEU A 707 -8.90 31.99 -40.08
CA LEU A 707 -9.28 30.83 -39.29
C LEU A 707 -9.64 31.21 -37.85
N LEU A 708 -8.81 32.02 -37.19
CA LEU A 708 -9.06 32.47 -35.81
C LEU A 708 -10.27 33.39 -35.69
N ARG A 709 -10.48 34.33 -36.62
CA ARG A 709 -11.68 35.17 -36.67
C ARG A 709 -12.94 34.32 -36.81
N GLN A 710 -12.90 33.29 -37.65
CA GLN A 710 -14.03 32.38 -37.81
C GLN A 710 -14.27 31.53 -36.55
N ALA A 711 -13.21 31.01 -35.94
CA ALA A 711 -13.26 30.26 -34.70
C ALA A 711 -13.84 31.07 -33.53
N VAL A 712 -13.49 32.36 -33.41
CA VAL A 712 -14.05 33.29 -32.41
C VAL A 712 -15.54 33.54 -32.67
N ARG A 713 -15.92 33.84 -33.92
CA ARG A 713 -17.33 34.07 -34.30
C ARG A 713 -18.21 32.85 -33.99
N LEU A 714 -17.78 31.66 -34.40
CA LEU A 714 -18.54 30.43 -34.19
C LEU A 714 -18.76 30.10 -32.72
N ARG A 715 -17.78 30.38 -31.84
CA ARG A 715 -17.91 30.19 -30.39
C ARG A 715 -18.78 31.25 -29.75
N ALA A 716 -18.61 32.52 -30.13
CA ALA A 716 -19.38 33.64 -29.60
C ALA A 716 -20.89 33.52 -29.88
N ASP A 717 -21.26 32.86 -30.98
CA ASP A 717 -22.67 32.63 -31.33
C ASP A 717 -23.38 31.55 -30.49
N VAL A 718 -22.65 30.72 -29.74
CA VAL A 718 -23.20 29.53 -29.07
C VAL A 718 -22.98 29.54 -27.55
N GLY A 719 -21.76 29.85 -27.11
CA GLY A 719 -21.36 29.75 -25.71
C GLY A 719 -21.55 31.06 -24.93
N PRO A 720 -21.48 31.00 -23.58
CA PRO A 720 -21.41 32.20 -22.77
C PRO A 720 -20.16 33.01 -23.11
N ALA A 721 -20.23 34.33 -22.95
CA ALA A 721 -19.13 35.24 -23.27
C ALA A 721 -17.84 34.95 -22.48
N HIS A 722 -17.97 34.31 -21.30
CA HIS A 722 -16.89 33.89 -20.42
C HIS A 722 -16.42 32.44 -20.65
N ASP A 723 -16.79 31.79 -21.76
CA ASP A 723 -16.33 30.44 -22.09
C ASP A 723 -14.80 30.42 -22.25
N PRO A 724 -14.05 29.59 -21.50
CA PRO A 724 -12.60 29.52 -21.58
C PRO A 724 -12.06 29.29 -23.00
N ALA A 725 -12.76 28.50 -23.81
CA ALA A 725 -12.34 28.23 -25.19
C ALA A 725 -12.49 29.47 -26.09
N LEU A 726 -13.53 30.27 -25.88
CA LEU A 726 -13.72 31.55 -26.59
C LEU A 726 -12.63 32.55 -26.19
N LEU A 727 -12.34 32.66 -24.89
CA LEU A 727 -11.31 33.57 -24.37
C LEU A 727 -9.91 33.20 -24.87
N ALA A 728 -9.59 31.90 -24.94
CA ALA A 728 -8.34 31.41 -25.52
C ALA A 728 -8.23 31.72 -27.02
N ALA A 729 -9.30 31.48 -27.79
CA ALA A 729 -9.34 31.81 -29.21
C ALA A 729 -9.15 33.32 -29.48
N ARG A 730 -9.72 34.19 -28.63
CA ARG A 730 -9.50 35.64 -28.71
C ARG A 730 -8.05 36.05 -28.43
N LEU A 731 -7.40 35.42 -27.44
CA LEU A 731 -5.98 35.66 -27.16
C LEU A 731 -5.10 35.27 -28.36
N LEU A 732 -5.37 34.13 -29.00
CA LEU A 732 -4.66 33.70 -30.20
C LEU A 732 -4.89 34.67 -31.36
N LEU A 733 -6.13 35.12 -31.55
CA LEU A 733 -6.46 36.11 -32.57
C LEU A 733 -5.73 37.43 -32.32
N ALA A 734 -5.72 37.94 -31.09
CA ALA A 734 -5.01 39.16 -30.73
C ALA A 734 -3.51 39.06 -31.05
N ARG A 735 -2.86 37.95 -30.70
CA ARG A 735 -1.44 37.71 -31.05
C ARG A 735 -1.21 37.66 -32.56
N ALA A 736 -2.11 37.02 -33.32
CA ALA A 736 -1.98 36.93 -34.76
C ALA A 736 -2.18 38.29 -35.46
N LEU A 737 -3.13 39.10 -35.00
CA LEU A 737 -3.36 40.47 -35.48
C LEU A 737 -2.15 41.36 -35.22
N ASP A 738 -1.62 41.31 -34.00
CA ASP A 738 -0.45 42.09 -33.61
C ASP A 738 0.80 41.73 -34.43
N ALA A 739 0.98 40.43 -34.74
CA ALA A 739 2.09 39.95 -35.57
C ALA A 739 2.06 40.51 -37.00
N GLN A 740 0.87 40.89 -37.49
CA GLN A 740 0.64 41.50 -38.79
C GLN A 740 0.61 43.04 -38.75
N GLY A 741 0.89 43.64 -37.59
CA GLY A 741 0.87 45.09 -37.39
C GLY A 741 -0.54 45.67 -37.17
N GLU A 742 -1.58 44.86 -37.00
CA GLU A 742 -2.93 45.31 -36.63
C GLU A 742 -3.06 45.51 -35.10
N THR A 743 -2.19 46.35 -34.52
CA THR A 743 -2.05 46.52 -33.06
C THR A 743 -3.32 47.02 -32.37
N GLU A 744 -4.04 47.98 -32.97
CA GLU A 744 -5.31 48.47 -32.40
C GLU A 744 -6.39 47.37 -32.35
N ALA A 745 -6.45 46.53 -33.39
CA ALA A 745 -7.38 45.41 -33.43
C ALA A 745 -7.00 44.32 -32.42
N ALA A 746 -5.71 44.07 -32.23
CA ALA A 746 -5.21 43.15 -31.21
C ALA A 746 -5.58 43.62 -29.80
N GLN A 747 -5.40 44.91 -29.51
CA GLN A 747 -5.79 45.48 -28.22
C GLN A 747 -7.30 45.41 -27.99
N ALA A 748 -8.11 45.68 -29.03
CA ALA A 748 -9.56 45.56 -28.96
C ALA A 748 -10.00 44.13 -28.58
N GLU A 749 -9.39 43.09 -29.16
CA GLU A 749 -9.67 41.70 -28.82
C GLU A 749 -9.29 41.34 -27.36
N LEU A 750 -8.18 41.89 -26.86
CA LEU A 750 -7.78 41.74 -25.45
C LEU A 750 -8.77 42.41 -24.49
N ASN A 751 -9.22 43.62 -24.82
CA ASN A 751 -10.22 44.33 -24.02
C ASN A 751 -11.56 43.59 -24.01
N ILE A 752 -12.04 43.11 -25.16
CA ILE A 752 -13.27 42.31 -25.25
C ILE A 752 -13.17 41.05 -24.39
N ARG A 753 -12.00 40.39 -24.37
CA ARG A 753 -11.75 39.22 -23.52
C ARG A 753 -11.90 39.55 -22.03
N ILE A 754 -11.40 40.71 -21.60
CA ILE A 754 -11.49 41.16 -20.20
C ILE A 754 -12.93 41.58 -19.85
N ASP A 755 -13.59 42.35 -20.72
CA ASP A 755 -14.94 42.89 -20.49
C ASP A 755 -16.01 41.79 -20.33
N HIS A 756 -15.81 40.64 -20.96
CA HIS A 756 -16.71 39.48 -20.84
C HIS A 756 -16.50 38.66 -19.56
N LEU A 757 -15.41 38.89 -18.83
CA LEU A 757 -15.12 38.22 -17.58
C LEU A 757 -15.68 39.03 -16.41
N HIS A 758 -16.68 38.47 -15.75
CA HIS A 758 -17.18 39.02 -14.49
C HIS A 758 -16.24 38.60 -13.36
N THR A 759 -16.13 39.41 -12.31
CA THR A 759 -15.37 39.07 -11.09
C THR A 759 -16.35 38.68 -9.96
N PRO A 760 -16.65 37.38 -9.79
CA PRO A 760 -17.49 36.89 -8.70
C PRO A 760 -17.03 37.39 -7.32
N ALA A 761 -17.99 37.70 -6.45
CA ALA A 761 -17.73 38.15 -5.10
C ALA A 761 -16.80 37.16 -4.36
N HIS A 762 -15.87 37.67 -3.56
CA HIS A 762 -14.94 36.82 -2.78
C HIS A 762 -15.64 35.83 -1.83
N SER A 763 -16.89 36.10 -1.45
CA SER A 763 -17.73 35.19 -0.66
C SER A 763 -18.20 33.96 -1.43
N GLU A 764 -18.19 34.00 -2.77
CA GLU A 764 -18.57 32.85 -3.60
C GLU A 764 -17.38 31.89 -3.74
N ARG A 765 -17.51 30.75 -3.07
CA ARG A 765 -16.50 29.68 -2.96
C ARG A 765 -16.74 28.52 -3.92
N SER A 766 -17.41 28.76 -5.05
CA SER A 766 -17.61 27.74 -6.09
C SER A 766 -16.35 27.60 -6.96
N ARG A 767 -16.14 26.41 -7.56
CA ARG A 767 -15.01 26.17 -8.48
C ARG A 767 -15.08 27.08 -9.71
N ALA A 768 -16.28 27.26 -10.27
CA ALA A 768 -16.51 28.18 -11.38
C ALA A 768 -16.15 29.63 -11.04
N ALA A 769 -16.47 30.10 -9.82
CA ALA A 769 -16.12 31.44 -9.38
C ALA A 769 -14.60 31.63 -9.22
N LEU A 770 -13.89 30.61 -8.72
CA LEU A 770 -12.44 30.60 -8.67
C LEU A 770 -11.82 30.68 -10.07
N ASP A 771 -12.29 29.83 -10.99
CA ASP A 771 -11.79 29.78 -12.36
C ASP A 771 -11.99 31.12 -13.08
N GLN A 772 -13.16 31.76 -12.94
CA GLN A 772 -13.44 33.08 -13.52
C GLN A 772 -12.50 34.17 -12.96
N ARG A 773 -12.26 34.18 -11.64
CA ARG A 773 -11.33 35.15 -11.03
C ARG A 773 -9.89 34.98 -11.53
N VAL A 774 -9.43 33.73 -11.64
CA VAL A 774 -8.09 33.42 -12.17
C VAL A 774 -7.99 33.79 -13.66
N GLN A 775 -9.05 33.53 -14.44
CA GLN A 775 -9.10 33.90 -15.85
C GLN A 775 -9.12 35.42 -16.06
N TRP A 776 -9.87 36.16 -15.25
CA TRP A 776 -9.87 37.62 -15.29
C TRP A 776 -8.47 38.18 -15.03
N LEU A 777 -7.82 37.69 -13.97
CA LEU A 777 -6.48 38.10 -13.60
C LEU A 777 -5.45 37.81 -14.71
N THR A 778 -5.45 36.59 -15.24
CA THR A 778 -4.51 36.20 -16.30
C THR A 778 -4.76 36.97 -17.60
N SER A 779 -6.01 37.31 -17.92
CA SER A 779 -6.36 38.14 -19.08
C SER A 779 -5.84 39.59 -18.94
N GLN A 780 -5.91 40.16 -17.74
CA GLN A 780 -5.31 41.47 -17.44
C GLN A 780 -3.78 41.43 -17.58
N LEU A 781 -3.13 40.36 -17.12
CA LEU A 781 -1.69 40.20 -17.29
C LEU A 781 -1.27 40.10 -18.77
N ASP A 782 -2.06 39.41 -19.60
CA ASP A 782 -1.82 39.36 -21.05
C ASP A 782 -1.87 40.78 -21.67
N LEU A 783 -2.85 41.61 -21.27
CA LEU A 783 -2.92 43.02 -21.68
C LEU A 783 -1.73 43.84 -21.17
N ALA A 784 -1.28 43.64 -19.93
CA ALA A 784 -0.10 44.32 -19.40
C ALA A 784 1.17 43.98 -20.20
N TRP A 785 1.35 42.71 -20.57
CA TRP A 785 2.47 42.28 -21.42
C TRP A 785 2.39 42.87 -22.82
N PHE A 786 1.20 42.91 -23.43
CA PHE A 786 0.97 43.60 -24.71
C PHE A 786 1.32 45.09 -24.63
N LEU A 787 0.85 45.80 -23.61
CA LEU A 787 1.14 47.23 -23.41
C LEU A 787 2.63 47.49 -23.23
N MET A 788 3.33 46.66 -22.43
CA MET A 788 4.80 46.74 -22.31
C MET A 788 5.48 46.54 -23.66
N ALA A 789 5.06 45.54 -24.43
CA ALA A 789 5.61 45.22 -25.75
C ALA A 789 5.45 46.35 -26.79
N HIS A 790 4.50 47.27 -26.57
CA HIS A 790 4.28 48.47 -27.39
C HIS A 790 4.72 49.79 -26.74
N GLY A 791 5.48 49.73 -25.64
CA GLY A 791 6.08 50.91 -25.01
C GLY A 791 5.13 51.71 -24.12
N HIS A 792 3.95 51.16 -23.81
CA HIS A 792 2.95 51.76 -22.92
C HIS A 792 3.13 51.29 -21.46
N SER A 793 4.37 51.28 -20.95
CA SER A 793 4.71 50.72 -19.63
C SER A 793 3.97 51.38 -18.47
N ALA A 794 3.65 52.68 -18.56
CA ALA A 794 2.84 53.38 -17.54
C ALA A 794 1.40 52.86 -17.47
N GLN A 795 0.79 52.54 -18.62
CA GLN A 795 -0.53 51.91 -18.66
C GLN A 795 -0.47 50.47 -18.17
N ALA A 796 0.59 49.74 -18.55
CA ALA A 796 0.84 48.38 -18.07
C ALA A 796 0.98 48.33 -16.54
N GLN A 797 1.68 49.30 -15.94
CA GLN A 797 1.79 49.42 -14.48
C GLN A 797 0.41 49.56 -13.83
N HIS A 798 -0.47 50.40 -14.38
CA HIS A 798 -1.81 50.57 -13.83
C HIS A 798 -2.63 49.26 -13.87
N VAL A 799 -2.51 48.49 -14.96
CA VAL A 799 -3.16 47.17 -15.08
C VAL A 799 -2.58 46.17 -14.07
N VAL A 800 -1.26 46.14 -13.90
CA VAL A 800 -0.60 45.25 -12.93
C VAL A 800 -0.98 45.61 -11.49
N ASP A 801 -1.08 46.90 -11.16
CA ASP A 801 -1.51 47.34 -9.83
C ASP A 801 -2.94 46.88 -9.53
N GLN A 802 -3.85 46.98 -10.51
CA GLN A 802 -5.21 46.44 -10.38
C GLN A 802 -5.19 44.93 -10.11
N VAL A 803 -4.36 44.18 -10.84
CA VAL A 803 -4.19 42.74 -10.63
C VAL A 803 -3.65 42.43 -9.23
N LEU A 804 -2.62 43.14 -8.76
CA LEU A 804 -2.04 42.93 -7.44
C LEU A 804 -3.04 43.22 -6.32
N THR A 805 -3.91 44.22 -6.49
CA THR A 805 -5.00 44.51 -5.52
C THR A 805 -6.12 43.47 -5.52
N ALA A 806 -6.32 42.76 -6.63
CA ALA A 806 -7.34 41.72 -6.76
C ALA A 806 -6.90 40.34 -6.23
N LEU A 807 -5.61 40.16 -5.91
CA LEU A 807 -5.10 38.92 -5.32
C LEU A 807 -5.70 38.70 -3.92
N PRO A 808 -6.01 37.44 -3.54
CA PRO A 808 -6.53 37.16 -2.21
C PRO A 808 -5.47 37.40 -1.14
N THR A 809 -5.92 37.82 0.05
CA THR A 809 -5.05 38.08 1.21
C THR A 809 -4.34 36.81 1.70
N LYS A 810 -4.98 35.65 1.54
CA LYS A 810 -4.42 34.33 1.81
C LYS A 810 -4.26 33.57 0.49
N ILE A 811 -3.03 33.20 0.16
CA ILE A 811 -2.72 32.48 -1.08
C ILE A 811 -2.96 30.98 -0.86
N THR A 812 -3.96 30.44 -1.54
CA THR A 812 -4.23 29.00 -1.61
C THR A 812 -3.58 28.39 -2.86
N ARG A 813 -3.68 27.07 -3.03
CA ARG A 813 -3.02 26.32 -4.10
C ARG A 813 -3.26 26.88 -5.51
N SER A 814 -4.49 27.23 -5.85
CA SER A 814 -4.85 27.77 -7.17
C SER A 814 -4.35 29.19 -7.43
N TRP A 815 -3.94 29.92 -6.40
CA TRP A 815 -3.47 31.31 -6.52
C TRP A 815 -1.95 31.47 -6.57
N VAL A 816 -1.19 30.40 -6.34
CA VAL A 816 0.29 30.44 -6.34
C VAL A 816 0.84 30.89 -7.69
N VAL A 817 0.43 30.24 -8.79
CA VAL A 817 0.90 30.57 -10.13
C VAL A 817 0.42 31.96 -10.60
N PRO A 818 -0.89 32.31 -10.47
CA PRO A 818 -1.36 33.66 -10.79
C PRO A 818 -0.64 34.77 -10.03
N GLN A 819 -0.38 34.59 -8.73
CA GLN A 819 0.38 35.55 -7.92
C GLN A 819 1.80 35.72 -8.45
N GLN A 820 2.51 34.62 -8.75
CA GLN A 820 3.87 34.69 -9.26
C GLN A 820 3.93 35.44 -10.60
N GLN A 821 2.99 35.18 -11.50
CA GLN A 821 2.91 35.89 -12.80
C GLN A 821 2.63 37.39 -12.64
N ALA A 822 1.78 37.76 -11.68
CA ALA A 822 1.48 39.17 -11.39
C ALA A 822 2.70 39.90 -10.81
N LEU A 823 3.39 39.29 -9.85
CA LEU A 823 4.60 39.85 -9.25
C LEU A 823 5.75 39.92 -10.25
N GLU A 824 5.88 38.93 -11.14
CA GLU A 824 6.82 38.98 -12.27
C GLU A 824 6.52 40.19 -13.17
N ALA A 825 5.27 40.37 -13.59
CA ALA A 825 4.87 41.51 -14.41
C ALA A 825 5.14 42.86 -13.71
N ALA A 826 4.97 42.95 -12.39
CA ALA A 826 5.25 44.15 -11.59
C ALA A 826 6.74 44.50 -11.52
N VAL A 827 7.62 43.50 -11.52
CA VAL A 827 9.07 43.72 -11.61
C VAL A 827 9.45 44.19 -13.02
N TRP A 828 8.89 43.57 -14.05
CA TRP A 828 9.26 43.85 -15.44
C TRP A 828 8.73 45.18 -15.96
N THR A 829 7.51 45.58 -15.58
CA THR A 829 6.97 46.93 -15.86
C THR A 829 7.90 48.03 -15.33
N GLN A 830 8.40 47.86 -14.10
CA GLN A 830 9.34 48.76 -13.45
C GLN A 830 10.72 48.79 -14.14
N LEU A 831 11.25 47.62 -14.52
CA LEU A 831 12.51 47.53 -15.27
C LEU A 831 12.43 48.23 -16.64
N GLU A 832 11.31 48.08 -17.35
CA GLU A 832 11.05 48.75 -18.62
C GLU A 832 10.93 50.28 -18.46
N MET A 833 10.25 50.75 -17.41
CA MET A 833 10.15 52.20 -17.11
C MET A 833 11.50 52.85 -16.80
N LEU A 834 12.43 52.11 -16.19
CA LEU A 834 13.80 52.58 -15.91
C LEU A 834 14.74 52.53 -17.13
N GLY A 835 14.27 52.05 -18.29
CA GLY A 835 15.07 51.98 -19.52
C GLY A 835 16.18 50.92 -19.52
N GLN A 836 16.22 50.01 -18.54
CA GLN A 836 17.30 49.02 -18.34
C GLN A 836 17.22 47.79 -19.26
N VAL A 837 16.16 47.67 -20.08
CA VAL A 837 15.97 46.57 -21.04
C VAL A 837 16.59 46.88 -22.42
N GLN A 838 16.90 48.15 -22.70
CA GLN A 838 17.65 48.54 -23.89
C GLN A 838 19.14 48.52 -23.57
N GLY A 839 19.95 47.82 -24.37
CA GLY A 839 21.41 47.87 -24.29
C GLY A 839 22.04 49.22 -24.67
N GLN A 840 21.42 50.34 -24.28
CA GLN A 840 21.92 51.70 -24.47
C GLN A 840 22.47 52.24 -23.14
N SER A 841 23.57 52.99 -23.25
CA SER A 841 24.40 53.54 -22.18
C SER A 841 23.62 54.10 -20.97
N PRO A 842 24.20 54.02 -19.76
CA PRO A 842 23.51 54.42 -18.53
C PRO A 842 23.13 55.91 -18.58
N ILE A 843 21.84 56.19 -18.58
CA ILE A 843 21.31 57.52 -18.32
C ILE A 843 21.70 57.87 -16.87
N GLN A 844 22.53 58.90 -16.73
CA GLN A 844 22.97 59.46 -15.46
C GLN A 844 21.85 60.28 -14.81
N THR A 845 20.84 59.64 -14.22
CA THR A 845 19.98 60.25 -13.20
C THR A 845 19.20 59.17 -12.44
N PRO A 846 19.13 59.20 -11.10
CA PRO A 846 18.33 58.25 -10.35
C PRO A 846 16.85 58.63 -10.44
N PRO A 847 15.96 57.64 -10.40
CA PRO A 847 15.18 57.54 -9.18
C PRO A 847 15.35 56.15 -8.59
N ALA A 848 15.81 56.11 -7.34
CA ALA A 848 15.51 54.97 -6.50
C ALA A 848 13.98 54.95 -6.31
N GLU A 849 13.26 54.29 -7.22
CA GLU A 849 11.86 53.97 -6.96
C GLU A 849 11.83 52.89 -5.87
N PRO A 850 11.25 53.15 -4.69
CA PRO A 850 11.06 52.11 -3.67
C PRO A 850 10.24 50.93 -4.19
N GLY A 851 9.47 51.11 -5.27
CA GLY A 851 8.62 50.12 -5.92
C GLY A 851 9.37 48.90 -6.45
N LEU A 852 10.46 49.06 -7.20
CA LEU A 852 11.18 47.91 -7.81
C LEU A 852 11.71 46.93 -6.75
N ARG A 853 12.35 47.45 -5.69
CA ARG A 853 12.88 46.60 -4.60
C ARG A 853 11.74 45.92 -3.84
N GLN A 854 10.62 46.61 -3.64
CA GLN A 854 9.44 46.03 -2.99
C GLN A 854 8.82 44.90 -3.83
N HIS A 855 8.58 45.13 -5.13
CA HIS A 855 8.04 44.13 -6.04
C HIS A 855 8.98 42.93 -6.18
N TRP A 856 10.30 43.15 -6.26
CA TRP A 856 11.28 42.08 -6.28
C TRP A 856 11.25 41.23 -5.02
N ASN A 857 11.24 41.85 -3.84
CA ASN A 857 11.19 41.11 -2.57
C ASN A 857 9.90 40.27 -2.46
N ALA A 858 8.77 40.81 -2.92
CA ALA A 858 7.51 40.08 -2.96
C ALA A 858 7.57 38.90 -3.95
N TYR A 859 8.14 39.10 -5.14
CA TYR A 859 8.35 38.06 -6.14
C TYR A 859 9.28 36.95 -5.62
N ASP A 860 10.46 37.29 -5.10
CA ASP A 860 11.43 36.34 -4.54
C ASP A 860 10.84 35.55 -3.36
N ALA A 861 10.05 36.21 -2.50
CA ALA A 861 9.37 35.56 -1.38
C ALA A 861 8.20 34.66 -1.81
N SER A 862 7.50 34.97 -2.91
CA SER A 862 6.44 34.12 -3.45
C SER A 862 6.98 32.77 -3.95
N ARG A 863 8.19 32.76 -4.50
CA ARG A 863 8.84 31.58 -5.09
C ARG A 863 9.36 30.59 -4.04
N LYS A 864 9.74 31.09 -2.87
CA LYS A 864 10.15 30.25 -1.72
C LYS A 864 9.00 29.45 -1.08
N ARG A 865 7.75 29.76 -1.44
CA ARG A 865 6.52 29.14 -0.87
C ARG A 865 5.91 28.05 -1.74
N ASP A 866 6.47 27.76 -2.92
CA ASP A 866 5.87 26.87 -3.93
C ASP A 866 6.39 25.43 -3.87
N PHE A 867 5.63 24.51 -4.45
CA PHE A 867 5.91 23.07 -4.56
C PHE A 867 7.29 22.81 -5.19
N GLY A 868 8.19 22.26 -4.39
CA GLY A 868 9.39 21.58 -4.90
C GLY A 868 10.59 22.49 -5.13
N SER A 869 11.43 22.52 -4.09
CA SER A 869 12.87 22.82 -4.04
C SER A 869 13.28 24.29 -3.92
N ASP A 870 14.22 24.53 -3.00
CA ASP A 870 15.19 25.64 -2.98
C ASP A 870 16.05 25.74 -4.27
N ARG A 871 15.66 25.04 -5.35
CA ARG A 871 16.37 25.03 -6.62
C ARG A 871 16.24 26.40 -7.27
N LYS A 872 17.39 27.06 -7.37
CA LYS A 872 17.59 28.25 -8.18
C LYS A 872 17.15 27.95 -9.61
N LEU A 873 16.13 28.68 -10.11
CA LEU A 873 15.70 28.59 -11.50
C LEU A 873 16.44 29.63 -12.33
N LEU A 874 16.93 29.19 -13.50
CA LEU A 874 17.82 29.98 -14.33
C LEU A 874 17.20 31.33 -14.75
N PHE A 875 15.92 31.37 -15.13
CA PHE A 875 15.24 32.62 -15.49
C PHE A 875 15.07 33.57 -14.31
N HIS A 876 14.80 33.04 -13.11
CA HIS A 876 14.57 33.84 -11.91
C HIS A 876 15.87 34.47 -11.40
N GLU A 877 16.98 33.74 -11.52
CA GLU A 877 18.30 34.29 -11.19
C GLU A 877 18.79 35.29 -12.24
N ALA A 878 18.39 35.12 -13.51
CA ALA A 878 18.58 36.15 -14.53
C ALA A 878 17.76 37.42 -14.21
N ASP A 879 16.50 37.29 -13.77
CA ASP A 879 15.72 38.42 -13.28
C ASP A 879 16.39 39.11 -12.08
N ARG A 880 16.93 38.33 -11.12
CA ARG A 880 17.67 38.88 -9.96
C ARG A 880 18.86 39.73 -10.41
N ALA A 881 19.61 39.28 -11.40
CA ALA A 881 20.74 40.04 -11.94
C ALA A 881 20.29 41.33 -12.65
N LEU A 882 19.20 41.30 -13.41
CA LEU A 882 18.63 42.50 -14.03
C LEU A 882 18.16 43.52 -12.99
N VAL A 883 17.48 43.06 -11.94
CA VAL A 883 17.05 43.91 -10.83
C VAL A 883 18.25 44.45 -10.05
N ALA A 884 19.28 43.63 -9.82
CA ALA A 884 20.50 44.07 -9.15
C ALA A 884 21.25 45.15 -9.95
N GLN A 885 21.29 45.04 -11.28
CA GLN A 885 21.84 46.07 -12.17
C GLN A 885 21.05 47.38 -12.07
N ALA A 886 19.71 47.31 -12.16
CA ALA A 886 18.83 48.47 -12.05
C ALA A 886 18.93 49.17 -10.68
N LEU A 887 19.05 48.40 -9.59
CA LEU A 887 19.18 48.91 -8.23
C LEU A 887 20.62 49.25 -7.80
N GLN A 888 21.61 48.99 -8.66
CA GLN A 888 23.04 49.09 -8.33
C GLN A 888 23.43 48.33 -7.04
N ASP A 889 22.83 47.16 -6.81
CA ASP A 889 23.00 46.36 -5.60
C ASP A 889 24.04 45.24 -5.79
N ALA A 890 25.28 45.49 -5.37
CA ALA A 890 26.39 44.55 -5.52
C ALA A 890 26.17 43.22 -4.79
N GLY A 891 25.46 43.24 -3.65
CA GLY A 891 25.15 42.03 -2.89
C GLY A 891 24.15 41.14 -3.64
N MET A 892 23.08 41.76 -4.17
CA MET A 892 22.10 41.07 -5.00
C MET A 892 22.72 40.54 -6.31
N GLN A 893 23.65 41.29 -6.91
CA GLN A 893 24.37 40.87 -8.10
C GLN A 893 25.22 39.62 -7.85
N ALA A 894 25.95 39.57 -6.73
CA ALA A 894 26.73 38.39 -6.34
C ALA A 894 25.83 37.17 -6.08
N GLN A 895 24.67 37.38 -5.44
CA GLN A 895 23.67 36.32 -5.24
C GLN A 895 23.13 35.78 -6.56
N ALA A 896 22.85 36.65 -7.53
CA ALA A 896 22.37 36.26 -8.85
C ALA A 896 23.42 35.43 -9.61
N GLN A 897 24.69 35.86 -9.60
CA GLN A 897 25.79 35.12 -10.25
C GLN A 897 25.97 33.71 -9.65
N SER A 898 25.97 33.62 -8.31
CA SER A 898 26.03 32.34 -7.61
C SER A 898 24.82 31.45 -7.94
N GLY A 899 23.62 32.02 -7.96
CA GLY A 899 22.39 31.32 -8.30
C GLY A 899 22.35 30.83 -9.75
N ILE A 900 22.83 31.63 -10.71
CA ILE A 900 22.94 31.24 -12.14
C ILE A 900 23.90 30.05 -12.28
N ALA A 901 25.07 30.10 -11.63
CA ALA A 901 26.05 29.01 -11.67
C ALA A 901 25.49 27.72 -11.07
N GLU A 902 24.80 27.81 -9.93
CA GLU A 902 24.13 26.68 -9.28
C GLU A 902 23.04 26.09 -10.19
N ALA A 903 22.15 26.94 -10.71
CA ALA A 903 21.07 26.53 -11.61
C ALA A 903 21.63 25.81 -12.86
N ARG A 904 22.72 26.35 -13.43
CA ARG A 904 23.36 25.80 -14.63
C ARG A 904 23.99 24.44 -14.38
N SER A 905 24.67 24.25 -13.24
CA SER A 905 25.30 22.98 -12.87
C SER A 905 24.31 21.82 -12.75
N LYS A 906 23.05 22.12 -12.44
CA LYS A 906 21.96 21.15 -12.25
C LYS A 906 21.16 20.88 -13.53
N MET A 907 21.56 21.43 -14.68
CA MET A 907 20.86 21.26 -15.97
C MET A 907 21.58 20.27 -16.89
N THR A 908 20.89 19.20 -17.31
CA THR A 908 21.42 18.18 -18.24
C THR A 908 21.24 18.54 -19.72
N ARG A 909 20.31 19.46 -20.04
CA ARG A 909 20.10 20.03 -21.38
C ARG A 909 20.26 21.54 -21.32
N MET A 910 20.65 22.14 -22.45
CA MET A 910 20.68 23.60 -22.57
C MET A 910 19.25 24.13 -22.44
N SER A 911 19.06 25.20 -21.66
CA SER A 911 17.75 25.80 -21.49
C SER A 911 17.27 26.38 -22.82
N ALA A 912 15.97 26.28 -23.11
CA ALA A 912 15.35 26.99 -24.24
C ALA A 912 15.59 28.52 -24.17
N LEU A 913 15.86 29.07 -22.97
CA LEU A 913 16.27 30.47 -22.78
C LEU A 913 17.61 30.81 -23.46
N CYS A 914 18.47 29.81 -23.68
CA CYS A 914 19.74 29.95 -24.39
C CYS A 914 19.62 29.71 -25.90
N GLU A 915 18.48 29.23 -26.40
CA GLU A 915 18.25 29.11 -27.84
C GLU A 915 17.85 30.49 -28.39
N PRO A 916 18.28 30.86 -29.61
CA PRO A 916 17.75 32.05 -30.28
C PRO A 916 16.23 31.90 -30.46
N PRO A 917 15.48 33.02 -30.54
CA PRO A 917 14.04 32.97 -30.70
C PRO A 917 13.74 32.17 -31.97
N ARG A 918 12.89 31.14 -31.88
CA ARG A 918 12.45 30.44 -33.09
C ARG A 918 11.60 31.42 -33.89
N PRO A 919 11.80 31.56 -35.21
CA PRO A 919 10.92 32.36 -36.05
C PRO A 919 9.61 31.60 -36.23
N SER A 920 8.80 31.51 -35.17
CA SER A 920 7.40 31.14 -35.29
C SER A 920 6.60 32.44 -35.42
N ALA A 921 5.72 32.51 -36.41
CA ALA A 921 4.90 33.67 -36.77
C ALA A 921 3.84 34.07 -35.70
N GLN A 922 4.28 34.27 -34.45
CA GLN A 922 3.48 34.73 -33.31
C GLN A 922 4.28 35.81 -32.57
N THR A 923 3.72 37.00 -32.38
CA THR A 923 4.31 38.02 -31.51
C THR A 923 4.34 37.48 -30.09
N GLN A 924 5.54 37.22 -29.58
CA GLN A 924 5.72 36.92 -28.17
C GLN A 924 5.89 38.25 -27.44
N TRP A 925 4.85 38.75 -26.77
CA TRP A 925 4.94 40.01 -26.01
C TRP A 925 6.02 39.99 -24.91
N ARG A 926 6.48 38.80 -24.51
CA ARG A 926 7.59 38.59 -23.58
C ARG A 926 8.97 38.50 -24.25
N GLN A 927 9.09 38.75 -25.55
CA GLN A 927 10.34 38.60 -26.29
C GLN A 927 11.47 39.45 -25.69
N ARG A 928 11.20 40.71 -25.37
CA ARG A 928 12.18 41.60 -24.72
C ARG A 928 12.67 41.06 -23.37
N GLN A 929 11.75 40.54 -22.55
CA GLN A 929 12.08 39.88 -21.29
C GLN A 929 13.03 38.69 -21.53
N GLN A 930 12.74 37.85 -22.53
CA GLN A 930 13.56 36.69 -22.84
C GLN A 930 14.94 37.08 -23.37
N ASP A 931 15.03 38.10 -24.22
CA ASP A 931 16.29 38.58 -24.77
C ASP A 931 17.17 39.21 -23.68
N ALA A 932 16.59 40.01 -22.77
CA ALA A 932 17.30 40.54 -21.62
C ALA A 932 17.82 39.43 -20.68
N ARG A 933 16.99 38.42 -20.39
CA ARG A 933 17.42 37.22 -19.64
C ARG A 933 18.56 36.51 -20.36
N ARG A 934 18.46 36.30 -21.67
CA ARG A 934 19.51 35.65 -22.48
C ARG A 934 20.82 36.43 -22.42
N HIS A 935 20.80 37.75 -22.57
CA HIS A 935 21.98 38.60 -22.48
C HIS A 935 22.68 38.50 -21.13
N VAL A 936 21.93 38.53 -20.02
CA VAL A 936 22.48 38.33 -18.68
C VAL A 936 23.11 36.94 -18.54
N LEU A 937 22.46 35.91 -19.05
CA LEU A 937 22.97 34.54 -19.00
C LEU A 937 24.20 34.34 -19.89
N GLN A 938 24.30 35.02 -21.04
CA GLN A 938 25.48 35.04 -21.89
C GLN A 938 26.65 35.75 -21.20
N ALA A 939 26.39 36.92 -20.59
CA ALA A 939 27.40 37.65 -19.82
C ALA A 939 27.92 36.85 -18.60
N ALA A 940 27.06 36.02 -18.01
CA ALA A 940 27.42 35.10 -16.92
C ALA A 940 28.05 33.77 -17.39
N GLY A 941 28.26 33.57 -18.70
CA GLY A 941 28.81 32.33 -19.26
C GLY A 941 27.89 31.11 -19.18
N ALA A 942 26.61 31.29 -18.84
CA ALA A 942 25.62 30.22 -18.71
C ALA A 942 25.03 29.80 -20.07
N CYS A 943 24.91 30.74 -21.01
CA CYS A 943 24.53 30.50 -22.40
C CYS A 943 25.72 30.80 -23.33
N LYS A 944 25.79 30.13 -24.49
CA LYS A 944 26.73 30.50 -25.55
C LYS A 944 26.29 31.84 -26.20
N PRO A 945 27.24 32.68 -26.63
CA PRO A 945 26.93 33.92 -27.34
C PRO A 945 26.15 33.66 -28.64
#